data_AF-A0A2H0JUL9-F1
#
_entry.id   AF-A0A2H0JUL9-F1
#
_cell.length_a   1.000
_cell.length_b   1.000
_cell.length_c   1.000
_cell.angle_alpha   90.00
_cell.angle_beta   90.00
_cell.angle_gamma   90.00
#
_symmetry.space_group_name_H-M   'P 1'
#
loop_
_entity.id
_entity.type
_entity.pdbx_description
1 polymer ?
#
loop_
_entity_poly.entity_id
_entity_poly.type
_entity_poly.pdbx_seq_one_letter_code
_entity_poly.pdbx_strand_id
1 'polypeptide(L)'
;MLVLAALLSALVASDSVARQVPPGEQGTLDATVQMVYDLLRGTDEDRAEGEALLQHVLDGHPTHTRAREVDIWRRYRFGGSFMPVVRHEMRERAARQLLRDDSLNAGAHLVLGLLELDLFRQSHNRVQLPSRLSEGNRIDSWLGFVDVAVERSDKDTLVSLFDGEFLNARARLVRDDDVSGRHAERARGHLETAISDAFWASEAGDGLAELAVRTRDGALLEFVATQLERHANTARAHELWTLHHIMGGRTEEALRSHDAARRSMKASRLRQVEDLRTVAAPSMMAADSVDQDWMDKDPLWMTEGNERAAEHMARVVVVELLFGSYLSPERALFSDPGQLVLRYGIPSETVRFSSDQDGFLLLNYPDQYYLFHDMAKAGTWIFYSSSAAALTGPRSVTPQWERDFALRAQEAFENQPDIGRIPDKDRVDMNTAWYVFSDGKGAPGRDGLTAVAAWCAPESLRSENVRMGMYAVERNGQQVVLRKEWSGSPGTGDGSEHCRTNTRQVRLPAGRWRMSLEAVATSTYTVSRHEAVVSTMSSIVPARLIVERDPESAPPDGFFERGDLWIEPLVPAAVPSNEPVSVYAEVNGIPEDVESVSIEAVLGPRSGDEGRRWFGRGRKEAVSVRFEQDVTGSWAAVRLVLDVSNVDPGAYDLVVRVTGGHGNFFTTENRAMLVVLEDADG
;
A
#
# COMPACT_ATOMS: atom_id res chain seq x y z
N MET A 1 13.34 9.81 -41.76
CA MET A 1 13.29 10.88 -42.78
C MET A 1 14.04 10.52 -44.07
N LEU A 2 15.37 10.61 -44.18
CA LEU A 2 16.09 10.32 -45.44
C LEU A 2 16.04 8.84 -45.89
N VAL A 3 16.16 7.88 -44.96
CA VAL A 3 16.00 6.45 -45.25
C VAL A 3 14.55 6.11 -45.63
N LEU A 4 13.59 6.83 -45.05
CA LEU A 4 12.16 6.66 -45.29
C LEU A 4 11.75 7.18 -46.68
N ALA A 5 12.26 8.36 -47.07
CA ALA A 5 12.07 8.91 -48.41
C ALA A 5 12.70 8.02 -49.50
N ALA A 6 13.81 7.34 -49.19
CA ALA A 6 14.45 6.40 -50.11
C ALA A 6 13.64 5.09 -50.28
N LEU A 7 13.04 4.56 -49.21
CA LEU A 7 12.14 3.38 -49.29
C LEU A 7 10.85 3.69 -50.04
N LEU A 8 10.22 4.85 -49.76
CA LEU A 8 9.03 5.31 -50.49
C LEU A 8 9.32 5.56 -51.98
N SER A 9 10.48 6.12 -52.31
CA SER A 9 10.88 6.34 -53.71
C SER A 9 11.18 5.03 -54.46
N ALA A 10 11.63 3.98 -53.76
CA ALA A 10 11.87 2.67 -54.34
C ALA A 10 10.57 1.89 -54.62
N LEU A 11 9.55 2.06 -53.78
CA LEU A 11 8.22 1.44 -53.95
C LEU A 11 7.39 2.08 -55.08
N VAL A 12 7.50 3.39 -55.29
CA VAL A 12 6.76 4.10 -56.36
C VAL A 12 7.29 3.76 -57.77
N ALA A 13 8.50 3.19 -57.88
CA ALA A 13 9.12 2.90 -59.17
C ALA A 13 8.70 1.56 -59.82
N SER A 14 7.91 0.70 -59.16
CA SER A 14 7.61 -0.67 -59.64
C SER A 14 6.19 -0.89 -60.20
N ASP A 15 5.46 0.18 -60.52
CA ASP A 15 4.02 0.18 -60.82
C ASP A 15 3.59 -0.44 -62.17
N SER A 16 4.35 -1.39 -62.70
CA SER A 16 3.94 -2.21 -63.84
C SER A 16 4.45 -3.64 -63.71
N VAL A 17 3.61 -4.52 -63.17
CA VAL A 17 3.38 -5.93 -63.57
C VAL A 17 2.68 -6.64 -62.42
N ALA A 18 1.37 -6.84 -62.57
CA ALA A 18 0.62 -7.79 -61.76
C ALA A 18 1.08 -9.21 -62.12
N ARG A 19 2.01 -9.81 -61.35
CA ARG A 19 2.26 -11.26 -61.26
C ARG A 19 3.27 -11.57 -60.16
N GLN A 20 2.82 -12.35 -59.17
CA GLN A 20 3.61 -13.08 -58.17
C GLN A 20 4.74 -12.29 -57.52
N VAL A 21 4.42 -11.70 -56.36
CA VAL A 21 5.37 -11.10 -55.41
C VAL A 21 6.50 -12.11 -55.13
N PRO A 22 7.76 -11.84 -55.49
CA PRO A 22 8.88 -12.72 -55.15
C PRO A 22 9.03 -12.81 -53.61
N PRO A 23 9.52 -13.93 -53.05
CA PRO A 23 9.58 -14.15 -51.60
C PRO A 23 10.32 -13.07 -50.79
N GLY A 24 11.17 -12.24 -51.42
CA GLY A 24 11.85 -11.12 -50.78
C GLY A 24 10.99 -9.86 -50.56
N GLU A 25 9.92 -9.67 -51.32
CA GLU A 25 9.02 -8.51 -51.18
C GLU A 25 8.02 -8.69 -50.04
N GLN A 26 7.56 -9.92 -49.76
CA GLN A 26 6.66 -10.22 -48.63
C GLN A 26 7.28 -9.85 -47.28
N GLY A 27 8.55 -10.16 -47.05
CA GLY A 27 9.25 -9.77 -45.83
C GLY A 27 9.37 -8.25 -45.66
N THR A 28 9.42 -7.51 -46.77
CA THR A 28 9.44 -6.04 -46.76
C THR A 28 8.06 -5.47 -46.43
N LEU A 29 7.00 -6.10 -46.93
CA LEU A 29 5.62 -5.71 -46.67
C LEU A 29 5.21 -5.97 -45.21
N ASP A 30 5.57 -7.13 -44.65
CA ASP A 30 5.31 -7.44 -43.24
C ASP A 30 6.07 -6.49 -42.29
N ALA A 31 7.32 -6.16 -42.61
CA ALA A 31 8.07 -5.15 -41.87
C ALA A 31 7.42 -3.75 -41.95
N THR A 32 6.84 -3.41 -43.10
CA THR A 32 6.09 -2.16 -43.29
C THR A 32 4.81 -2.16 -42.45
N VAL A 33 4.07 -3.27 -42.42
CA VAL A 33 2.86 -3.40 -41.60
C VAL A 33 3.18 -3.36 -40.10
N GLN A 34 4.30 -3.95 -39.67
CA GLN A 34 4.79 -3.80 -38.30
C GLN A 34 5.10 -2.34 -37.96
N MET A 35 5.81 -1.63 -38.84
CA MET A 35 6.09 -0.21 -38.67
C MET A 35 4.81 0.64 -38.59
N VAL A 36 3.83 0.35 -39.46
CA VAL A 36 2.51 0.98 -39.41
C VAL A 36 1.85 0.76 -38.05
N TYR A 37 1.88 -0.47 -37.53
CA TYR A 37 1.32 -0.79 -36.23
C TYR A 37 2.02 -0.01 -35.10
N ASP A 38 3.35 0.06 -35.13
CA ASP A 38 4.12 0.83 -34.13
C ASP A 38 3.80 2.34 -34.20
N LEU A 39 3.67 2.90 -35.40
CA LEU A 39 3.27 4.30 -35.64
C LEU A 39 1.86 4.58 -35.12
N LEU A 40 0.91 3.68 -35.35
CA LEU A 40 -0.46 3.81 -34.86
C LEU A 40 -0.55 3.83 -33.32
N ARG A 41 0.45 3.30 -32.62
CA ARG A 41 0.57 3.35 -31.14
C ARG A 41 1.33 4.59 -30.63
N GLY A 42 1.88 5.40 -31.53
CA GLY A 42 2.67 6.59 -31.21
C GLY A 42 1.82 7.82 -30.90
N THR A 43 2.41 8.98 -31.15
CA THR A 43 1.76 10.29 -31.02
C THR A 43 0.63 10.47 -32.05
N ASP A 44 -0.15 11.55 -31.94
CA ASP A 44 -1.17 11.86 -32.96
C ASP A 44 -0.55 12.08 -34.35
N GLU A 45 0.68 12.63 -34.42
CA GLU A 45 1.44 12.78 -35.67
C GLU A 45 1.88 11.42 -36.23
N ASP A 46 2.49 10.57 -35.40
CA ASP A 46 2.87 9.20 -35.79
C ASP A 46 1.65 8.41 -36.29
N ARG A 47 0.50 8.59 -35.62
CA ARG A 47 -0.75 7.93 -35.98
C ARG A 47 -1.22 8.35 -37.37
N ALA A 48 -1.25 9.65 -37.66
CA ALA A 48 -1.64 10.13 -38.99
C ALA A 48 -0.72 9.58 -40.10
N GLU A 49 0.58 9.48 -39.83
CA GLU A 49 1.55 8.85 -40.74
C GLU A 49 1.26 7.35 -40.91
N GLY A 50 1.05 6.63 -39.81
CA GLY A 50 0.69 5.21 -39.82
C GLY A 50 -0.61 4.94 -40.60
N GLU A 51 -1.62 5.80 -40.49
CA GLU A 51 -2.87 5.70 -41.25
C GLU A 51 -2.65 5.86 -42.76
N ALA A 52 -1.86 6.85 -43.16
CA ALA A 52 -1.54 7.08 -44.57
C ALA A 52 -0.78 5.90 -45.17
N LEU A 53 0.21 5.38 -44.44
CA LEU A 53 0.99 4.21 -44.85
C LEU A 53 0.15 2.93 -44.92
N LEU A 54 -0.74 2.72 -43.94
CA LEU A 54 -1.67 1.59 -43.95
C LEU A 54 -2.57 1.62 -45.19
N GLN A 55 -3.12 2.79 -45.51
CA GLN A 55 -3.98 2.96 -46.68
C GLN A 55 -3.22 2.66 -47.97
N HIS A 56 -1.98 3.16 -48.09
CA HIS A 56 -1.12 2.85 -49.24
C HIS A 56 -0.88 1.35 -49.40
N VAL A 57 -0.60 0.63 -48.31
CA VAL A 57 -0.42 -0.83 -48.33
C VAL A 57 -1.70 -1.54 -48.76
N LEU A 58 -2.87 -1.12 -48.25
CA LEU A 58 -4.16 -1.73 -48.60
C LEU A 58 -4.56 -1.45 -50.05
N ASP A 59 -4.24 -0.28 -50.59
CA ASP A 59 -4.53 0.07 -51.98
C ASP A 59 -3.67 -0.77 -52.95
N GLY A 60 -2.38 -0.96 -52.64
CA GLY A 60 -1.48 -1.81 -53.43
C GLY A 60 -1.70 -3.32 -53.23
N HIS A 61 -2.13 -3.73 -52.03
CA HIS A 61 -2.25 -5.13 -51.63
C HIS A 61 -3.54 -5.39 -50.82
N PRO A 62 -4.74 -5.29 -51.44
CA PRO A 62 -6.02 -5.36 -50.74
C PRO A 62 -6.31 -6.71 -50.07
N THR A 63 -5.63 -7.78 -50.49
CA THR A 63 -5.76 -9.11 -49.90
C THR A 63 -4.70 -9.41 -48.84
N HIS A 64 -3.84 -8.45 -48.48
CA HIS A 64 -2.80 -8.67 -47.47
C HIS A 64 -3.41 -8.84 -46.07
N THR A 65 -3.41 -10.08 -45.56
CA THR A 65 -4.09 -10.44 -44.31
C THR A 65 -3.68 -9.56 -43.14
N ARG A 66 -2.38 -9.41 -42.87
CA ARG A 66 -1.90 -8.63 -41.72
C ARG A 66 -2.25 -7.14 -41.83
N ALA A 67 -2.30 -6.57 -43.04
CA ALA A 67 -2.70 -5.19 -43.23
C ALA A 67 -4.21 -5.01 -42.96
N ARG A 68 -5.03 -5.97 -43.39
CA ARG A 68 -6.47 -5.99 -43.08
C ARG A 68 -6.72 -6.14 -41.58
N GLU A 69 -5.94 -6.96 -40.88
CA GLU A 69 -5.99 -7.10 -39.42
C GLU A 69 -5.68 -5.76 -38.72
N VAL A 70 -4.59 -5.09 -39.12
CA VAL A 70 -4.22 -3.78 -38.56
C VAL A 70 -5.29 -2.73 -38.87
N ASP A 71 -5.94 -2.77 -40.04
CA ASP A 71 -7.05 -1.87 -40.38
C ASP A 71 -8.28 -2.08 -39.50
N ILE A 72 -8.71 -3.32 -39.26
CA ILE A 72 -9.85 -3.56 -38.37
C ILE A 72 -9.54 -3.18 -36.92
N TRP A 73 -8.32 -3.45 -36.44
CA TRP A 73 -7.87 -3.04 -35.11
C TRP A 73 -7.80 -1.51 -35.00
N ARG A 74 -7.23 -0.82 -36.00
CA ARG A 74 -7.21 0.64 -36.07
C ARG A 74 -8.62 1.21 -36.04
N ARG A 75 -9.54 0.67 -36.84
CA ARG A 75 -10.95 1.11 -36.84
C ARG A 75 -11.63 0.85 -35.51
N TYR A 76 -11.27 -0.23 -34.81
CA TYR A 76 -11.69 -0.48 -33.44
C TYR A 76 -11.15 0.59 -32.47
N ARG A 77 -9.87 0.94 -32.61
CA ARG A 77 -9.17 1.83 -31.68
C ARG A 77 -9.47 3.31 -31.88
N PHE A 78 -9.44 3.77 -33.13
CA PHE A 78 -9.45 5.20 -33.48
C PHE A 78 -10.63 5.60 -34.38
N GLY A 79 -11.41 4.63 -34.86
CA GLY A 79 -12.49 4.91 -35.80
C GLY A 79 -13.59 5.82 -35.22
N GLY A 80 -13.71 7.03 -35.81
CA GLY A 80 -14.77 7.99 -35.49
C GLY A 80 -16.10 7.60 -36.13
N SER A 81 -17.14 7.40 -35.31
CA SER A 81 -18.54 7.40 -35.74
C SER A 81 -19.39 7.99 -34.63
N PHE A 82 -20.36 8.83 -35.00
CA PHE A 82 -21.25 9.52 -34.07
C PHE A 82 -22.14 8.55 -33.27
N MET A 83 -22.39 7.33 -33.77
CA MET A 83 -23.25 6.35 -33.11
C MET A 83 -22.47 5.10 -32.64
N PRO A 84 -22.33 4.87 -31.32
CA PRO A 84 -21.61 3.70 -30.78
C PRO A 84 -22.13 2.34 -31.27
N VAL A 85 -23.44 2.18 -31.42
CA VAL A 85 -24.07 0.91 -31.88
C VAL A 85 -23.67 0.57 -33.31
N VAL A 86 -23.78 1.55 -34.22
CA VAL A 86 -23.38 1.38 -35.64
C VAL A 86 -21.88 1.07 -35.72
N ARG A 87 -21.08 1.69 -34.85
CA ARG A 87 -19.64 1.46 -34.75
C ARG A 87 -19.33 0.01 -34.40
N HIS A 88 -20.01 -0.53 -33.39
CA HIS A 88 -19.87 -1.93 -32.97
C HIS A 88 -20.22 -2.88 -34.12
N GLU A 89 -21.39 -2.72 -34.74
CA GLU A 89 -21.85 -3.59 -35.84
C GLU A 89 -20.90 -3.58 -37.04
N MET A 90 -20.37 -2.41 -37.43
CA MET A 90 -19.43 -2.31 -38.55
C MET A 90 -18.12 -3.04 -38.27
N ARG A 91 -17.58 -2.90 -37.05
CA ARG A 91 -16.34 -3.56 -36.62
C ARG A 91 -16.52 -5.07 -36.53
N GLU A 92 -17.62 -5.50 -35.92
CA GLU A 92 -17.98 -6.90 -35.81
C GLU A 92 -18.15 -7.55 -37.19
N ARG A 93 -18.85 -6.88 -38.12
CA ARG A 93 -19.04 -7.37 -39.49
C ARG A 93 -17.70 -7.52 -40.23
N ALA A 94 -16.79 -6.56 -40.08
CA ALA A 94 -15.47 -6.61 -40.70
C ALA A 94 -14.63 -7.76 -40.16
N ALA A 95 -14.58 -7.94 -38.83
CA ALA A 95 -13.87 -9.05 -38.20
C ALA A 95 -14.48 -10.41 -38.59
N ARG A 96 -15.82 -10.54 -38.58
CA ARG A 96 -16.50 -11.77 -39.02
C ARG A 96 -16.27 -12.08 -40.51
N GLN A 97 -16.05 -11.08 -41.36
CA GLN A 97 -15.67 -11.32 -42.75
C GLN A 97 -14.26 -11.92 -42.84
N LEU A 98 -13.30 -11.41 -42.08
CA LEU A 98 -11.97 -12.00 -42.00
C LEU A 98 -12.02 -13.44 -41.47
N LEU A 99 -12.86 -13.74 -40.48
CA LEU A 99 -13.03 -15.12 -39.99
C LEU A 99 -13.71 -16.06 -40.98
N ARG A 100 -14.48 -15.55 -41.96
CA ARG A 100 -14.98 -16.38 -43.06
C ARG A 100 -13.87 -16.74 -44.04
N ASP A 101 -12.92 -15.83 -44.25
CA ASP A 101 -11.79 -16.04 -45.13
C ASP A 101 -10.73 -16.96 -44.44
N ASP A 102 -10.52 -16.78 -43.14
CA ASP A 102 -9.60 -17.54 -42.29
C ASP A 102 -10.14 -17.63 -40.85
N SER A 103 -10.63 -18.80 -40.46
CA SER A 103 -11.26 -19.03 -39.15
C SER A 103 -10.32 -18.91 -37.96
N LEU A 104 -9.00 -18.87 -38.17
CA LEU A 104 -7.99 -18.73 -37.12
C LEU A 104 -7.33 -17.34 -37.16
N ASN A 105 -7.89 -16.39 -37.91
CA ASN A 105 -7.32 -15.06 -38.08
C ASN A 105 -7.21 -14.33 -36.72
N ALA A 106 -5.98 -14.17 -36.22
CA ALA A 106 -5.73 -13.66 -34.87
C ALA A 106 -6.20 -12.20 -34.69
N GLY A 107 -6.03 -11.34 -35.69
CA GLY A 107 -6.49 -9.95 -35.63
C GLY A 107 -8.02 -9.82 -35.58
N ALA A 108 -8.74 -10.68 -36.30
CA ALA A 108 -10.20 -10.73 -36.23
C ALA A 108 -10.69 -11.25 -34.87
N HIS A 109 -10.05 -12.29 -34.34
CA HIS A 109 -10.29 -12.77 -32.98
C HIS A 109 -10.01 -11.68 -31.93
N LEU A 110 -8.91 -10.92 -32.06
CA LEU A 110 -8.61 -9.81 -31.18
C LEU A 110 -9.74 -8.78 -31.16
N VAL A 111 -10.18 -8.29 -32.33
CA VAL A 111 -11.23 -7.27 -32.42
C VAL A 111 -12.56 -7.78 -31.86
N LEU A 112 -12.97 -9.02 -32.16
CA LEU A 112 -14.20 -9.58 -31.58
C LEU A 112 -14.09 -9.75 -30.06
N GLY A 113 -12.94 -10.21 -29.57
CA GLY A 113 -12.68 -10.35 -28.15
C GLY A 113 -12.76 -9.01 -27.40
N LEU A 114 -12.19 -7.95 -27.98
CA LEU A 114 -12.26 -6.60 -27.42
C LEU A 114 -13.67 -6.00 -27.46
N LEU A 115 -14.46 -6.28 -28.51
CA LEU A 115 -15.87 -5.87 -28.58
C LEU A 115 -16.72 -6.59 -27.52
N GLU A 116 -16.53 -7.89 -27.34
CA GLU A 116 -17.20 -8.66 -26.27
C GLU A 116 -16.75 -8.19 -24.88
N LEU A 117 -15.47 -7.81 -24.72
CA LEU A 117 -14.98 -7.19 -23.49
C LEU A 117 -15.64 -5.83 -23.22
N ASP A 118 -15.88 -5.00 -24.25
CA ASP A 118 -16.65 -3.75 -24.11
C ASP A 118 -18.08 -4.00 -23.64
N LEU A 119 -18.75 -5.02 -24.19
CA LEU A 119 -20.10 -5.42 -23.76
C LEU A 119 -20.08 -5.97 -22.33
N PHE A 120 -19.05 -6.74 -21.96
CA PHE A 120 -18.82 -7.14 -20.58
C PHE A 120 -18.64 -5.93 -19.66
N ARG A 121 -17.77 -4.97 -19.98
CA ARG A 121 -17.57 -3.73 -19.20
C ARG A 121 -18.87 -2.95 -18.98
N GLN A 122 -19.77 -2.96 -19.97
CA GLN A 122 -21.06 -2.28 -19.90
C GLN A 122 -22.12 -3.04 -19.09
N SER A 123 -22.00 -4.35 -18.93
CA SER A 123 -22.98 -5.20 -18.25
C SER A 123 -22.52 -5.65 -16.85
N HIS A 124 -21.22 -5.80 -16.64
CA HIS A 124 -20.62 -6.23 -15.39
C HIS A 124 -20.90 -5.23 -14.27
N ASN A 125 -21.49 -5.72 -13.18
CA ASN A 125 -21.94 -4.95 -12.02
C ASN A 125 -22.84 -3.75 -12.38
N ARG A 126 -23.55 -3.83 -13.51
CA ARG A 126 -24.51 -2.80 -13.90
C ARG A 126 -25.80 -2.95 -13.12
N VAL A 127 -26.30 -1.85 -12.58
CA VAL A 127 -27.63 -1.73 -12.01
C VAL A 127 -28.49 -0.88 -12.95
N GLN A 128 -29.53 -1.48 -13.54
CA GLN A 128 -30.47 -0.76 -14.39
C GLN A 128 -31.69 -0.31 -13.57
N LEU A 129 -31.95 1.00 -13.56
CA LEU A 129 -33.13 1.56 -12.90
C LEU A 129 -34.32 1.58 -13.88
N PRO A 130 -35.57 1.44 -13.40
CA PRO A 130 -36.74 1.58 -14.24
C PRO A 130 -36.95 3.02 -14.68
N SER A 131 -37.46 3.18 -15.89
CA SER A 131 -37.65 4.45 -16.60
C SER A 131 -38.50 5.49 -15.87
N ARG A 132 -39.34 5.09 -14.91
CA ARG A 132 -40.12 6.05 -14.10
C ARG A 132 -39.28 6.86 -13.10
N LEU A 133 -38.09 6.38 -12.73
CA LEU A 133 -37.15 7.12 -11.89
C LEU A 133 -36.22 8.02 -12.73
N SER A 134 -36.09 7.77 -14.05
CA SER A 134 -35.28 8.59 -14.95
C SER A 134 -36.02 9.80 -15.52
N GLU A 135 -37.35 9.86 -15.40
CA GLU A 135 -38.17 10.99 -15.89
C GLU A 135 -38.07 12.23 -14.98
N GLY A 136 -37.54 12.10 -13.75
CA GLY A 136 -37.25 13.21 -12.86
C GLY A 136 -35.78 13.63 -12.96
N ASN A 137 -35.52 14.75 -13.62
CA ASN A 137 -34.17 15.28 -13.95
C ASN A 137 -33.34 15.76 -12.73
N ARG A 138 -33.34 15.02 -11.61
CA ARG A 138 -32.69 15.43 -10.37
C ARG A 138 -31.77 14.35 -9.86
N ILE A 139 -30.48 14.57 -10.10
CA ILE A 139 -29.38 13.92 -9.37
C ILE A 139 -29.61 13.98 -7.85
N ASP A 140 -30.30 15.01 -7.34
CA ASP A 140 -30.71 15.11 -5.92
C ASP A 140 -31.55 13.92 -5.43
N SER A 141 -32.41 13.36 -6.28
CA SER A 141 -33.22 12.16 -5.96
C SER A 141 -32.35 10.90 -5.90
N TRP A 142 -31.26 10.90 -6.65
CA TRP A 142 -30.30 9.81 -6.79
C TRP A 142 -29.35 9.77 -5.58
N LEU A 143 -28.79 10.91 -5.21
CA LEU A 143 -27.99 11.09 -3.99
C LEU A 143 -28.83 10.78 -2.75
N GLY A 144 -30.09 11.23 -2.71
CA GLY A 144 -31.00 10.87 -1.63
C GLY A 144 -31.27 9.36 -1.49
N PHE A 145 -31.14 8.58 -2.58
CA PHE A 145 -31.28 7.12 -2.56
C PHE A 145 -30.01 6.41 -2.10
N VAL A 146 -28.84 6.84 -2.59
CA VAL A 146 -27.53 6.35 -2.13
C VAL A 146 -27.33 6.68 -0.66
N ASP A 147 -27.67 7.90 -0.21
CA ASP A 147 -27.65 8.32 1.19
C ASP A 147 -28.46 7.37 2.09
N VAL A 148 -29.69 7.04 1.69
CA VAL A 148 -30.59 6.17 2.47
C VAL A 148 -30.11 4.72 2.46
N ALA A 149 -29.51 4.26 1.36
CA ALA A 149 -28.91 2.95 1.28
C ALA A 149 -27.66 2.84 2.17
N VAL A 150 -26.90 3.93 2.31
CA VAL A 150 -25.68 3.98 3.12
C VAL A 150 -26.00 4.14 4.61
N GLU A 151 -26.90 5.06 4.98
CA GLU A 151 -27.27 5.34 6.38
C GLU A 151 -27.85 4.12 7.12
N ARG A 152 -28.39 3.14 6.40
CA ARG A 152 -29.15 2.03 6.97
C ARG A 152 -28.42 0.67 6.96
N SER A 153 -27.16 0.63 6.52
CA SER A 153 -26.49 -0.63 6.18
C SER A 153 -25.30 -0.96 7.07
N ASP A 154 -25.31 -2.17 7.65
CA ASP A 154 -24.09 -2.91 7.97
C ASP A 154 -23.38 -3.30 6.64
N LYS A 155 -22.06 -3.57 6.64
CA LYS A 155 -21.23 -3.90 5.46
C LYS A 155 -21.86 -4.94 4.52
N ASP A 156 -22.55 -5.93 5.09
CA ASP A 156 -23.23 -7.00 4.34
C ASP A 156 -24.56 -6.57 3.69
N THR A 157 -25.07 -5.39 4.05
CA THR A 157 -26.42 -4.93 3.71
C THR A 157 -26.47 -4.13 2.41
N LEU A 158 -25.38 -3.50 1.95
CA LEU A 158 -25.37 -2.82 0.65
C LEU A 158 -25.65 -3.81 -0.50
N VAL A 159 -25.05 -5.01 -0.43
CA VAL A 159 -25.35 -6.11 -1.35
C VAL A 159 -26.81 -6.57 -1.17
N SER A 160 -27.32 -6.65 0.07
CA SER A 160 -28.70 -7.05 0.37
C SER A 160 -29.79 -6.01 0.04
N LEU A 161 -29.47 -4.71 0.01
CA LEU A 161 -30.38 -3.64 -0.43
C LEU A 161 -30.55 -3.69 -1.94
N PHE A 162 -29.51 -4.16 -2.65
CA PHE A 162 -29.57 -4.47 -4.06
C PHE A 162 -30.27 -5.81 -4.35
N ASP A 163 -30.18 -6.81 -3.47
CA ASP A 163 -30.84 -8.13 -3.58
C ASP A 163 -32.27 -8.22 -2.98
N GLY A 164 -32.65 -7.33 -2.06
CA GLY A 164 -33.82 -7.48 -1.17
C GLY A 164 -35.10 -6.75 -1.61
N GLU A 165 -36.24 -7.20 -1.05
CA GLU A 165 -37.64 -6.80 -1.32
C GLU A 165 -37.91 -5.30 -1.55
N PHE A 166 -37.06 -4.41 -1.06
CA PHE A 166 -37.18 -2.95 -1.22
C PHE A 166 -37.01 -2.48 -2.67
N LEU A 167 -36.08 -3.06 -3.44
CA LEU A 167 -35.93 -2.77 -4.87
C LEU A 167 -36.97 -3.50 -5.70
N ASN A 168 -37.36 -4.74 -5.35
CA ASN A 168 -38.40 -5.47 -6.10
C ASN A 168 -39.74 -4.73 -6.19
N ALA A 169 -40.02 -3.78 -5.29
CA ALA A 169 -41.20 -2.92 -5.38
C ALA A 169 -41.07 -1.71 -6.35
N ARG A 170 -39.85 -1.25 -6.69
CA ARG A 170 -39.63 0.03 -7.43
C ARG A 170 -38.44 0.10 -8.40
N ALA A 171 -37.51 -0.85 -8.41
CA ALA A 171 -36.40 -0.94 -9.35
C ALA A 171 -35.93 -2.38 -9.57
N ARG A 172 -35.84 -2.79 -10.84
CA ARG A 172 -35.41 -4.15 -11.19
C ARG A 172 -33.88 -4.18 -11.17
N LEU A 173 -33.28 -4.76 -10.14
CA LEU A 173 -31.86 -5.11 -10.19
C LEU A 173 -31.67 -6.13 -11.32
N VAL A 174 -31.20 -5.67 -12.47
CA VAL A 174 -30.75 -6.58 -13.52
C VAL A 174 -29.27 -6.83 -13.26
N ARG A 175 -28.95 -7.64 -12.25
CA ARG A 175 -27.70 -8.40 -12.26
C ARG A 175 -27.83 -9.37 -13.43
N ASP A 176 -27.46 -8.91 -14.61
CA ASP A 176 -27.43 -9.78 -15.78
C ASP A 176 -26.15 -10.62 -15.73
N ASP A 177 -25.98 -11.37 -14.63
CA ASP A 177 -24.80 -12.23 -14.42
C ASP A 177 -24.72 -13.26 -15.56
N ASP A 178 -25.87 -13.64 -16.11
CA ASP A 178 -25.99 -14.48 -17.30
C ASP A 178 -25.54 -13.78 -18.59
N VAL A 179 -25.95 -12.54 -18.88
CA VAL A 179 -25.45 -11.80 -20.06
C VAL A 179 -23.99 -11.42 -19.92
N SER A 180 -23.60 -10.87 -18.78
CA SER A 180 -22.21 -10.46 -18.51
C SER A 180 -21.27 -11.67 -18.53
N GLY A 181 -21.65 -12.78 -17.90
CA GLY A 181 -20.92 -14.05 -17.98
C GLY A 181 -20.77 -14.56 -19.41
N ARG A 182 -21.80 -14.46 -20.26
CA ARG A 182 -21.68 -14.83 -21.69
C ARG A 182 -20.71 -13.94 -22.45
N HIS A 183 -20.73 -12.64 -22.21
CA HIS A 183 -19.78 -11.71 -22.85
C HIS A 183 -18.35 -11.96 -22.36
N ALA A 184 -18.14 -12.23 -21.07
CA ALA A 184 -16.86 -12.61 -20.50
C ALA A 184 -16.29 -13.88 -21.16
N GLU A 185 -17.08 -14.95 -21.27
CA GLU A 185 -16.65 -16.21 -21.89
C GLU A 185 -16.32 -16.06 -23.38
N ARG A 186 -17.12 -15.28 -24.12
CA ARG A 186 -16.83 -14.98 -25.54
C ARG A 186 -15.58 -14.14 -25.70
N ALA A 187 -15.43 -13.10 -24.89
CA ALA A 187 -14.22 -12.28 -24.86
C ALA A 187 -13.00 -13.15 -24.60
N ARG A 188 -13.06 -13.99 -23.55
CA ARG A 188 -12.01 -14.95 -23.20
C ARG A 188 -11.63 -15.85 -24.38
N GLY A 189 -12.58 -16.58 -24.96
CA GLY A 189 -12.27 -17.52 -26.05
C GLY A 189 -11.67 -16.85 -27.28
N HIS A 190 -12.16 -15.66 -27.65
CA HIS A 190 -11.59 -14.90 -28.75
C HIS A 190 -10.18 -14.38 -28.44
N LEU A 191 -9.96 -13.81 -27.27
CA LEU A 191 -8.65 -13.26 -26.89
C LEU A 191 -7.61 -14.36 -26.61
N GLU A 192 -7.99 -15.52 -26.10
CA GLU A 192 -7.12 -16.71 -25.95
C GLU A 192 -6.65 -17.23 -27.32
N THR A 193 -7.50 -17.12 -28.35
CA THR A 193 -7.09 -17.44 -29.72
C THR A 193 -6.10 -16.39 -30.24
N ALA A 194 -6.39 -15.11 -30.03
CA ALA A 194 -5.56 -14.01 -30.52
C ALA A 194 -4.17 -13.94 -29.84
N ILE A 195 -4.08 -14.24 -28.53
CA ILE A 195 -2.82 -14.14 -27.78
C ILE A 195 -1.77 -15.15 -28.24
N SER A 196 -2.19 -16.23 -28.89
CA SER A 196 -1.28 -17.25 -29.45
C SER A 196 -0.46 -16.73 -30.65
N ASP A 197 -0.86 -15.62 -31.27
CA ASP A 197 -0.12 -14.95 -32.32
C ASP A 197 0.77 -13.84 -31.74
N ALA A 198 2.08 -13.94 -31.99
CA ALA A 198 3.08 -13.04 -31.39
C ALA A 198 2.85 -11.55 -31.71
N PHE A 199 2.27 -11.23 -32.86
CA PHE A 199 2.01 -9.84 -33.28
C PHE A 199 0.89 -9.22 -32.42
N TRP A 200 -0.14 -9.99 -32.08
CA TRP A 200 -1.29 -9.53 -31.29
C TRP A 200 -1.21 -9.86 -29.80
N ALA A 201 -0.22 -10.64 -29.37
CA ALA A 201 -0.07 -11.13 -28.00
C ALA A 201 -0.19 -10.04 -26.93
N SER A 202 0.43 -8.87 -27.14
CA SER A 202 0.34 -7.77 -26.16
C SER A 202 -1.09 -7.23 -26.00
N GLU A 203 -1.79 -6.96 -27.11
CA GLU A 203 -3.14 -6.39 -27.07
C GLU A 203 -4.16 -7.40 -26.53
N ALA A 204 -4.04 -8.66 -26.97
CA ALA A 204 -4.88 -9.73 -26.47
C ALA A 204 -4.62 -10.01 -24.98
N GLY A 205 -3.35 -9.97 -24.58
CA GLY A 205 -2.92 -10.12 -23.19
C GLY A 205 -3.47 -9.04 -22.28
N ASP A 206 -3.44 -7.76 -22.68
CA ASP A 206 -4.05 -6.68 -21.89
C ASP A 206 -5.56 -6.87 -21.73
N GLY A 207 -6.27 -7.28 -22.79
CA GLY A 207 -7.70 -7.59 -22.70
C GLY A 207 -8.03 -8.75 -21.77
N LEU A 208 -7.26 -9.85 -21.83
CA LEU A 208 -7.44 -10.99 -20.92
C LEU A 208 -7.04 -10.66 -19.48
N ALA A 209 -5.98 -9.87 -19.28
CA ALA A 209 -5.54 -9.44 -17.96
C ALA A 209 -6.59 -8.55 -17.30
N GLU A 210 -7.21 -7.63 -18.04
CA GLU A 210 -8.33 -6.85 -17.51
C GLU A 210 -9.51 -7.74 -17.13
N LEU A 211 -9.87 -8.69 -18.01
CA LEU A 211 -10.94 -9.64 -17.73
C LEU A 211 -10.65 -10.39 -16.42
N ALA A 212 -9.42 -10.91 -16.26
CA ALA A 212 -8.96 -11.59 -15.06
C ALA A 212 -9.04 -10.72 -13.80
N VAL A 213 -8.68 -9.43 -13.88
CA VAL A 213 -8.78 -8.50 -12.74
C VAL A 213 -10.24 -8.25 -12.37
N ARG A 214 -11.13 -8.02 -13.35
CA ARG A 214 -12.56 -7.78 -13.11
C ARG A 214 -13.27 -9.00 -12.53
N THR A 215 -12.96 -10.20 -13.04
CA THR A 215 -13.56 -11.45 -12.56
C THR A 215 -12.82 -12.07 -11.37
N ARG A 216 -11.69 -11.47 -10.95
CA ARG A 216 -10.78 -12.01 -9.92
C ARG A 216 -10.26 -13.42 -10.26
N ASP A 217 -10.12 -13.74 -11.55
CA ASP A 217 -9.61 -15.02 -12.03
C ASP A 217 -8.07 -15.03 -12.03
N GLY A 218 -7.48 -15.44 -10.90
CA GLY A 218 -6.03 -15.54 -10.75
C GLY A 218 -5.37 -16.52 -11.72
N ALA A 219 -6.07 -17.58 -12.15
CA ALA A 219 -5.56 -18.58 -13.09
C ALA A 219 -5.52 -18.03 -14.52
N LEU A 220 -6.50 -17.22 -14.91
CA LEU A 220 -6.45 -16.50 -16.18
C LEU A 220 -5.28 -15.51 -16.21
N LEU A 221 -5.04 -14.77 -15.12
CA LEU A 221 -3.91 -13.85 -15.06
C LEU A 221 -2.55 -14.57 -15.17
N GLU A 222 -2.42 -15.73 -14.54
CA GLU A 222 -1.26 -16.63 -14.66
C GLU A 222 -1.04 -17.09 -16.11
N PHE A 223 -2.12 -17.53 -16.76
CA PHE A 223 -2.10 -17.95 -18.16
C PHE A 223 -1.61 -16.80 -19.06
N VAL A 224 -2.13 -15.59 -18.88
CA VAL A 224 -1.74 -14.42 -19.69
C VAL A 224 -0.26 -14.09 -19.50
N ALA A 225 0.21 -14.01 -18.26
CA ALA A 225 1.61 -13.74 -17.96
C ALA A 225 2.53 -14.76 -18.64
N THR A 226 2.16 -16.05 -18.56
CA THR A 226 2.89 -17.15 -19.21
C THR A 226 2.93 -17.01 -20.74
N GLN A 227 1.83 -16.64 -21.40
CA GLN A 227 1.83 -16.43 -22.85
C GLN A 227 2.69 -15.24 -23.25
N LEU A 228 2.62 -14.13 -22.51
CA LEU A 228 3.43 -12.94 -22.82
C LEU A 228 4.94 -13.20 -22.67
N GLU A 229 5.36 -14.02 -21.70
CA GLU A 229 6.77 -14.45 -21.60
C GLU A 229 7.23 -15.22 -22.83
N ARG A 230 6.41 -16.14 -23.36
CA ARG A 230 6.71 -16.93 -24.56
C ARG A 230 6.92 -16.06 -25.80
N HIS A 231 6.23 -14.93 -25.88
CA HIS A 231 6.33 -13.98 -26.98
C HIS A 231 7.37 -12.88 -26.74
N ALA A 232 8.27 -13.05 -25.77
CA ALA A 232 9.33 -12.10 -25.41
C ALA A 232 8.82 -10.70 -24.98
N ASN A 233 7.56 -10.59 -24.56
CA ASN A 233 7.02 -9.38 -23.93
C ASN A 233 7.31 -9.39 -22.42
N THR A 234 8.59 -9.53 -22.09
CA THR A 234 9.08 -9.90 -20.75
C THR A 234 8.71 -8.89 -19.68
N ALA A 235 8.82 -7.59 -19.97
CA ALA A 235 8.47 -6.54 -19.00
C ALA A 235 6.99 -6.57 -18.62
N ARG A 236 6.09 -6.65 -19.61
CA ARG A 236 4.64 -6.70 -19.35
C ARG A 236 4.24 -7.99 -18.66
N ALA A 237 4.85 -9.11 -19.04
CA ALA A 237 4.59 -10.37 -18.37
C ALA A 237 4.99 -10.34 -16.89
N HIS A 238 6.15 -9.77 -16.57
CA HIS A 238 6.60 -9.63 -15.19
C HIS A 238 5.74 -8.64 -14.38
N GLU A 239 5.23 -7.56 -14.99
CA GLU A 239 4.22 -6.69 -14.37
C GLU A 239 2.96 -7.49 -13.97
N LEU A 240 2.45 -8.36 -14.86
CA LEU A 240 1.29 -9.20 -14.58
C LEU A 240 1.59 -10.31 -13.55
N TRP A 241 2.80 -10.87 -13.55
CA TRP A 241 3.24 -11.79 -12.51
C TRP A 241 3.28 -11.14 -11.13
N THR A 242 3.82 -9.92 -11.02
CA THR A 242 3.77 -9.17 -9.76
C THR A 242 2.32 -8.99 -9.30
N LEU A 243 1.42 -8.56 -10.18
CA LEU A 243 0.01 -8.42 -9.85
C LEU A 243 -0.61 -9.75 -9.38
N HIS A 244 -0.39 -10.85 -10.11
CA HIS A 244 -0.89 -12.18 -9.76
C HIS A 244 -0.40 -12.65 -8.38
N HIS A 245 0.89 -12.47 -8.09
CA HIS A 245 1.47 -12.84 -6.80
C HIS A 245 0.95 -11.97 -5.66
N ILE A 246 0.80 -10.66 -5.89
CA ILE A 246 0.20 -9.75 -4.91
C ILE A 246 -1.23 -10.17 -4.63
N MET A 247 -2.08 -10.36 -5.64
CA MET A 247 -3.46 -10.83 -5.48
C MET A 247 -3.54 -12.17 -4.72
N GLY A 248 -2.54 -13.04 -4.88
CA GLY A 248 -2.44 -14.32 -4.19
C GLY A 248 -1.71 -14.30 -2.83
N GLY A 249 -1.34 -13.13 -2.29
CA GLY A 249 -0.62 -13.01 -1.01
C GLY A 249 0.81 -13.55 -1.01
N ARG A 250 1.41 -13.76 -2.19
CA ARG A 250 2.76 -14.32 -2.39
C ARG A 250 3.80 -13.22 -2.55
N THR A 251 4.14 -12.57 -1.44
CA THR A 251 4.97 -11.35 -1.45
C THR A 251 6.37 -11.57 -2.01
N GLU A 252 7.06 -12.65 -1.64
CA GLU A 252 8.42 -12.91 -2.15
C GLU A 252 8.45 -13.13 -3.66
N GLU A 253 7.48 -13.88 -4.19
CA GLU A 253 7.31 -14.06 -5.63
C GLU A 253 7.01 -12.74 -6.33
N ALA A 254 6.14 -11.90 -5.73
CA ALA A 254 5.82 -10.58 -6.26
C ALA A 254 7.05 -9.69 -6.39
N LEU A 255 7.93 -9.70 -5.39
CA LEU A 255 9.21 -8.98 -5.39
C LEU A 255 10.15 -9.45 -6.49
N ARG A 256 10.32 -10.78 -6.63
CA ARG A 256 11.17 -11.35 -7.69
C ARG A 256 10.67 -10.95 -9.08
N SER A 257 9.35 -11.00 -9.29
CA SER A 257 8.72 -10.58 -10.54
C SER A 257 8.84 -9.07 -10.76
N HIS A 258 8.74 -8.26 -9.70
CA HIS A 258 8.90 -6.82 -9.77
C HIS A 258 10.32 -6.45 -10.24
N ASP A 259 11.35 -7.05 -9.64
CA ASP A 259 12.75 -6.82 -10.06
C ASP A 259 13.03 -7.30 -11.49
N ALA A 260 12.37 -8.36 -11.95
CA ALA A 260 12.45 -8.81 -13.33
C ALA A 260 11.78 -7.82 -14.30
N ALA A 261 10.62 -7.26 -13.93
CA ALA A 261 9.95 -6.21 -14.68
C ALA A 261 10.85 -4.97 -14.80
N ARG A 262 11.39 -4.46 -13.69
CA ARG A 262 12.27 -3.28 -13.67
C ARG A 262 13.47 -3.41 -14.60
N ARG A 263 14.13 -4.58 -14.61
CA ARG A 263 15.32 -4.84 -15.44
C ARG A 263 15.01 -4.89 -16.95
N SER A 264 13.79 -5.24 -17.33
CA SER A 264 13.37 -5.38 -18.73
C SER A 264 12.60 -4.16 -19.25
N MET A 265 12.20 -3.25 -18.37
CA MET A 265 11.37 -2.09 -18.66
C MET A 265 12.17 -0.91 -19.25
N LYS A 266 11.56 -0.17 -20.16
CA LYS A 266 12.13 1.10 -20.68
C LYS A 266 12.18 2.15 -19.57
N ALA A 267 13.25 2.96 -19.52
CA ALA A 267 13.44 3.99 -18.49
C ALA A 267 12.32 5.05 -18.40
N SER A 268 11.58 5.30 -19.49
CA SER A 268 10.41 6.19 -19.48
C SER A 268 9.20 5.57 -18.78
N ARG A 269 9.03 4.25 -18.89
CA ARG A 269 7.98 3.48 -18.22
C ARG A 269 8.35 3.22 -16.77
N LEU A 270 9.61 2.88 -16.49
CA LEU A 270 10.13 2.70 -15.14
C LEU A 270 9.88 3.93 -14.27
N ARG A 271 10.22 5.11 -14.78
CA ARG A 271 9.94 6.39 -14.12
C ARG A 271 8.45 6.66 -13.87
N GLN A 272 7.52 5.99 -14.55
CA GLN A 272 6.08 6.18 -14.31
C GLN A 272 5.58 5.22 -13.25
N VAL A 273 6.00 3.95 -13.32
CA VAL A 273 5.59 2.92 -12.36
C VAL A 273 6.28 3.06 -11.01
N GLU A 274 7.39 3.79 -10.93
CA GLU A 274 8.10 4.09 -9.68
C GLU A 274 7.81 5.50 -9.14
N ASP A 275 7.04 6.33 -9.86
CA ASP A 275 6.76 7.71 -9.40
C ASP A 275 5.71 7.72 -8.30
N LEU A 276 6.17 7.55 -7.06
CA LEU A 276 5.33 7.61 -5.85
C LEU A 276 4.61 8.95 -5.68
N ARG A 277 5.03 10.02 -6.39
CA ARG A 277 4.32 11.31 -6.39
C ARG A 277 2.97 11.23 -7.09
N THR A 278 2.74 10.22 -7.93
CA THR A 278 1.42 9.99 -8.55
C THR A 278 0.31 9.73 -7.52
N VAL A 279 0.69 9.38 -6.28
CA VAL A 279 -0.23 9.08 -5.18
C VAL A 279 -0.18 10.14 -4.08
N ALA A 280 0.82 11.03 -4.11
CA ALA A 280 0.98 12.08 -3.10
C ALA A 280 -0.04 13.18 -3.31
N ALA A 281 -0.59 13.72 -2.23
CA ALA A 281 -1.47 14.90 -2.32
C ALA A 281 -0.71 16.05 -3.02
N PRO A 282 -1.38 16.89 -3.84
CA PRO A 282 -0.74 18.02 -4.52
C PRO A 282 -0.01 19.00 -3.57
N SER A 283 -0.42 19.05 -2.30
CA SER A 283 0.23 19.82 -1.23
C SER A 283 1.59 19.26 -0.76
N MET A 284 1.98 18.05 -1.20
CA MET A 284 3.14 17.28 -0.71
C MET A 284 4.24 17.09 -1.77
N MET A 285 4.27 17.89 -2.84
CA MET A 285 5.15 17.68 -4.00
C MET A 285 6.67 17.86 -3.78
N ALA A 286 7.15 18.05 -2.55
CA ALA A 286 8.59 17.96 -2.27
C ALA A 286 9.01 16.48 -2.19
N ALA A 287 9.99 16.04 -2.98
CA ALA A 287 10.38 14.62 -3.09
C ALA A 287 10.73 13.98 -1.73
N ASP A 288 11.53 14.68 -0.90
CA ASP A 288 11.91 14.21 0.45
C ASP A 288 10.70 14.09 1.40
N SER A 289 9.58 14.74 1.09
CA SER A 289 8.35 14.67 1.89
C SER A 289 7.45 13.50 1.50
N VAL A 290 7.58 12.95 0.28
CA VAL A 290 6.74 11.84 -0.20
C VAL A 290 7.17 10.53 0.44
N ASP A 291 8.47 10.20 0.41
CA ASP A 291 8.97 8.98 1.04
C ASP A 291 8.72 9.00 2.56
N GLN A 292 8.94 10.16 3.20
CA GLN A 292 8.68 10.33 4.62
C GLN A 292 7.20 10.19 4.97
N ASP A 293 6.29 10.79 4.18
CA ASP A 293 4.84 10.66 4.37
C ASP A 293 4.36 9.21 4.20
N TRP A 294 4.89 8.51 3.19
CA TRP A 294 4.62 7.09 2.99
C TRP A 294 5.17 6.23 4.13
N MET A 295 6.36 6.53 4.66
CA MET A 295 6.91 5.84 5.83
C MET A 295 6.11 6.15 7.11
N ASP A 296 5.55 7.35 7.22
CA ASP A 296 4.73 7.77 8.36
C ASP A 296 3.35 7.08 8.34
N LYS A 297 2.78 6.90 7.14
CA LYS A 297 1.46 6.28 6.91
C LYS A 297 1.47 4.76 6.85
N ASP A 298 2.61 4.13 6.61
CA ASP A 298 2.70 2.68 6.57
C ASP A 298 2.41 2.06 7.94
N PRO A 299 1.53 1.06 8.05
CA PRO A 299 1.36 0.33 9.29
C PRO A 299 2.61 -0.43 9.74
N LEU A 300 3.48 -0.90 8.82
CA LEU A 300 4.61 -1.79 9.11
C LEU A 300 5.85 -1.58 8.21
N TRP A 301 6.93 -1.02 8.77
CA TRP A 301 8.22 -0.83 8.10
C TRP A 301 8.92 -2.13 7.68
N MET A 302 8.45 -3.28 8.13
CA MET A 302 8.89 -4.58 7.61
C MET A 302 8.53 -4.79 6.14
N THR A 303 7.55 -4.05 5.64
CA THR A 303 7.27 -3.98 4.21
C THR A 303 8.37 -3.11 3.59
N GLU A 304 9.44 -3.75 3.10
CA GLU A 304 10.53 -3.00 2.48
C GLU A 304 10.00 -2.08 1.38
N GLY A 305 10.74 -1.01 1.07
CA GLY A 305 10.46 -0.16 -0.10
C GLY A 305 10.26 -0.96 -1.39
N ASN A 306 10.82 -2.18 -1.49
CA ASN A 306 10.55 -3.11 -2.58
C ASN A 306 9.16 -3.78 -2.52
N GLU A 307 8.63 -4.16 -1.34
CA GLU A 307 7.29 -4.74 -1.19
C GLU A 307 6.24 -3.69 -1.58
N ARG A 308 6.44 -2.46 -1.12
CA ARG A 308 5.56 -1.34 -1.48
C ARG A 308 5.73 -0.87 -2.91
N ALA A 309 6.95 -0.89 -3.47
CA ALA A 309 7.15 -0.63 -4.89
C ALA A 309 6.50 -1.70 -5.77
N ALA A 310 6.56 -2.97 -5.36
CA ALA A 310 5.86 -4.06 -6.04
C ALA A 310 4.33 -3.88 -5.95
N GLU A 311 3.82 -3.49 -4.78
CA GLU A 311 2.39 -3.16 -4.60
C GLU A 311 1.97 -1.97 -5.43
N HIS A 312 2.71 -0.86 -5.37
CA HIS A 312 2.45 0.32 -6.17
C HIS A 312 2.47 -0.01 -7.67
N MET A 313 3.44 -0.78 -8.14
CA MET A 313 3.48 -1.26 -9.53
C MET A 313 2.23 -2.09 -9.87
N ALA A 314 1.81 -3.00 -9.00
CA ALA A 314 0.58 -3.77 -9.22
C ALA A 314 -0.66 -2.87 -9.27
N ARG A 315 -0.75 -1.84 -8.42
CA ARG A 315 -1.84 -0.85 -8.47
C ARG A 315 -1.81 -0.05 -9.76
N VAL A 316 -0.64 0.38 -10.23
CA VAL A 316 -0.45 1.05 -11.54
C VAL A 316 -0.96 0.17 -12.67
N VAL A 317 -0.57 -1.12 -12.68
CA VAL A 317 -1.01 -2.09 -13.68
C VAL A 317 -2.53 -2.26 -13.64
N VAL A 318 -3.13 -2.40 -12.45
CA VAL A 318 -4.59 -2.52 -12.30
C VAL A 318 -5.30 -1.28 -12.83
N VAL A 319 -4.82 -0.09 -12.49
CA VAL A 319 -5.42 1.17 -12.94
C VAL A 319 -5.40 1.25 -14.46
N GLU A 320 -4.29 0.88 -15.09
CA GLU A 320 -4.21 0.85 -16.54
C GLU A 320 -5.11 -0.18 -17.19
N LEU A 321 -5.26 -1.36 -16.59
CA LEU A 321 -6.18 -2.38 -17.08
C LEU A 321 -7.64 -1.94 -16.92
N LEU A 322 -8.02 -1.34 -15.79
CA LEU A 322 -9.42 -1.03 -15.48
C LEU A 322 -9.91 0.30 -16.07
N PHE A 323 -9.03 1.30 -16.14
CA PHE A 323 -9.36 2.68 -16.51
C PHE A 323 -8.54 3.18 -17.69
N GLY A 324 -7.70 2.34 -18.29
CA GLY A 324 -7.07 2.61 -19.57
C GLY A 324 -8.11 2.72 -20.66
N SER A 325 -8.63 3.93 -20.86
CA SER A 325 -9.47 4.18 -22.02
C SER A 325 -8.59 4.12 -23.26
N TYR A 326 -8.89 3.16 -24.11
CA TYR A 326 -8.32 3.06 -25.43
C TYR A 326 -8.65 4.25 -26.34
N LEU A 327 -9.63 5.06 -25.93
CA LEU A 327 -10.17 6.21 -26.65
C LEU A 327 -9.70 7.56 -26.08
N SER A 328 -9.13 7.59 -24.88
CA SER A 328 -8.62 8.83 -24.27
C SER A 328 -7.08 8.84 -24.30
N PRO A 329 -6.45 9.93 -24.76
CA PRO A 329 -5.00 10.11 -24.64
C PRO A 329 -4.57 10.34 -23.17
N GLU A 330 -5.51 10.73 -22.29
CA GLU A 330 -5.23 10.85 -20.87
C GLU A 330 -5.01 9.46 -20.26
N ARG A 331 -3.87 9.30 -19.59
CA ARG A 331 -3.51 8.01 -19.00
C ARG A 331 -4.43 7.69 -17.83
N ALA A 332 -4.82 6.42 -17.73
CA ALA A 332 -5.62 5.87 -16.64
C ALA A 332 -5.17 6.33 -15.24
N LEU A 333 -3.85 6.42 -15.05
CA LEU A 333 -3.18 6.81 -13.81
C LEU A 333 -3.52 8.22 -13.33
N PHE A 334 -3.91 9.11 -14.26
CA PHE A 334 -4.28 10.48 -13.94
C PHE A 334 -5.79 10.68 -13.80
N SER A 335 -6.60 9.68 -14.15
CA SER A 335 -8.04 9.74 -13.91
C SER A 335 -8.34 9.74 -12.41
N ASP A 336 -9.37 10.47 -11.98
CA ASP A 336 -9.81 10.50 -10.59
C ASP A 336 -10.00 9.09 -9.98
N PRO A 337 -10.69 8.12 -10.62
CA PRO A 337 -10.80 6.77 -10.07
C PRO A 337 -9.46 6.02 -10.07
N GLY A 338 -8.58 6.30 -11.04
CA GLY A 338 -7.24 5.73 -11.10
C GLY A 338 -6.38 6.16 -9.91
N GLN A 339 -6.35 7.45 -9.60
CA GLN A 339 -5.63 7.98 -8.44
C GLN A 339 -6.16 7.36 -7.13
N LEU A 340 -7.46 7.11 -7.05
CA LEU A 340 -8.08 6.50 -5.89
C LEU A 340 -7.66 5.04 -5.70
N VAL A 341 -7.56 4.27 -6.78
CA VAL A 341 -7.05 2.88 -6.74
C VAL A 341 -5.54 2.83 -6.50
N LEU A 342 -4.76 3.79 -7.02
CA LEU A 342 -3.33 3.91 -6.68
C LEU A 342 -3.14 4.12 -5.18
N ARG A 343 -4.03 4.90 -4.56
CA ARG A 343 -4.03 5.15 -3.13
C ARG A 343 -4.57 3.95 -2.35
N TYR A 344 -5.85 3.62 -2.45
CA TYR A 344 -6.48 2.64 -1.56
C TYR A 344 -6.42 1.19 -2.05
N GLY A 345 -5.75 0.92 -3.17
CA GLY A 345 -5.71 -0.40 -3.80
C GLY A 345 -7.00 -0.76 -4.56
N ILE A 346 -7.09 -2.04 -4.95
CA ILE A 346 -8.23 -2.56 -5.72
C ILE A 346 -9.50 -2.52 -4.86
N PRO A 347 -10.59 -1.89 -5.32
CA PRO A 347 -11.83 -1.82 -4.57
C PRO A 347 -12.44 -3.21 -4.33
N SER A 348 -13.07 -3.37 -3.17
CA SER A 348 -13.78 -4.59 -2.78
C SER A 348 -15.00 -4.85 -3.67
N GLU A 349 -15.66 -3.81 -4.17
CA GLU A 349 -16.72 -3.91 -5.16
C GLU A 349 -16.69 -2.70 -6.07
N THR A 350 -17.12 -2.87 -7.33
CA THR A 350 -17.35 -1.76 -8.26
C THR A 350 -18.77 -1.85 -8.76
N VAL A 351 -19.55 -0.78 -8.66
CA VAL A 351 -20.94 -0.77 -9.12
C VAL A 351 -21.10 0.29 -10.18
N ARG A 352 -21.77 -0.06 -11.28
CA ARG A 352 -22.05 0.85 -12.37
C ARG A 352 -23.54 1.13 -12.47
N PHE A 353 -23.87 2.40 -12.60
CA PHE A 353 -25.23 2.84 -12.86
C PHE A 353 -25.24 3.63 -14.16
N SER A 354 -26.34 3.57 -14.90
CA SER A 354 -26.47 4.35 -16.12
C SER A 354 -27.91 4.82 -16.29
N SER A 355 -28.07 6.10 -16.64
CA SER A 355 -29.28 6.63 -17.24
C SER A 355 -29.13 6.62 -18.77
N ASP A 356 -30.07 7.17 -19.52
CA ASP A 356 -29.89 7.33 -20.97
C ASP A 356 -28.74 8.29 -21.30
N GLN A 357 -28.49 9.29 -20.45
CA GLN A 357 -27.53 10.38 -20.70
C GLN A 357 -26.24 10.24 -19.88
N ASP A 358 -26.30 9.66 -18.69
CA ASP A 358 -25.20 9.65 -17.73
C ASP A 358 -24.73 8.24 -17.37
N GLY A 359 -23.46 8.12 -16.99
CA GLY A 359 -22.90 6.98 -16.29
C GLY A 359 -22.45 7.36 -14.88
N PHE A 360 -22.66 6.48 -13.91
CA PHE A 360 -22.09 6.60 -12.57
C PHE A 360 -21.26 5.36 -12.23
N LEU A 361 -20.13 5.57 -11.58
CA LEU A 361 -19.25 4.52 -11.09
C LEU A 361 -19.09 4.69 -9.58
N LEU A 362 -19.36 3.63 -8.84
CA LEU A 362 -19.13 3.56 -7.40
C LEU A 362 -17.98 2.60 -7.14
N LEU A 363 -16.95 3.07 -6.45
CA LEU A 363 -15.87 2.23 -5.93
C LEU A 363 -16.12 2.01 -4.44
N ASN A 364 -16.24 0.75 -4.02
CA ASN A 364 -16.50 0.38 -2.64
C ASN A 364 -15.25 -0.21 -1.98
N TYR A 365 -14.90 0.32 -0.82
CA TYR A 365 -13.86 -0.17 0.09
C TYR A 365 -14.54 -0.52 1.41
N PRO A 366 -13.87 -1.28 2.31
CA PRO A 366 -14.50 -1.72 3.56
C PRO A 366 -15.19 -0.57 4.32
N ASP A 367 -14.53 0.57 4.52
CA ASP A 367 -15.06 1.63 5.39
C ASP A 367 -15.51 2.88 4.62
N GLN A 368 -15.50 2.84 3.28
CA GLN A 368 -15.75 4.02 2.45
C GLN A 368 -16.20 3.64 1.03
N TYR A 369 -16.93 4.54 0.39
CA TYR A 369 -17.23 4.46 -1.03
C TYR A 369 -16.98 5.79 -1.71
N TYR A 370 -16.76 5.74 -3.02
CA TYR A 370 -16.46 6.89 -3.86
C TYR A 370 -17.30 6.86 -5.12
N LEU A 371 -17.99 7.95 -5.41
CA LEU A 371 -18.89 8.08 -6.54
C LEU A 371 -18.27 8.98 -7.62
N PHE A 372 -18.33 8.52 -8.85
CA PHE A 372 -17.87 9.24 -10.04
C PHE A 372 -19.01 9.37 -11.05
N HIS A 373 -19.01 10.47 -11.80
CA HIS A 373 -20.01 10.79 -12.82
C HIS A 373 -19.31 10.96 -14.19
N ASP A 374 -19.82 10.24 -15.17
CA ASP A 374 -19.49 10.40 -16.59
C ASP A 374 -20.70 11.00 -17.30
N MET A 375 -20.75 12.34 -17.36
CA MET A 375 -21.86 13.13 -17.91
C MET A 375 -22.17 12.83 -19.39
N ALA A 376 -21.20 12.30 -20.14
CA ALA A 376 -21.32 12.10 -21.59
C ALA A 376 -21.12 10.65 -22.00
N LYS A 377 -20.93 9.73 -21.05
CA LYS A 377 -20.47 8.36 -21.31
C LYS A 377 -19.20 8.33 -22.18
N ALA A 378 -18.35 9.33 -21.99
CA ALA A 378 -17.13 9.54 -22.75
C ALA A 378 -15.96 8.71 -22.20
N GLY A 379 -16.14 8.06 -21.04
CA GLY A 379 -15.09 7.38 -20.30
C GLY A 379 -14.28 8.31 -19.40
N THR A 380 -14.67 9.59 -19.31
CA THR A 380 -14.06 10.59 -18.42
C THR A 380 -14.89 10.68 -17.16
N TRP A 381 -14.40 10.05 -16.10
CA TRP A 381 -15.03 10.02 -14.79
C TRP A 381 -14.62 11.24 -14.00
N ILE A 382 -15.59 12.03 -13.56
CA ILE A 382 -15.38 13.18 -12.68
C ILE A 382 -15.78 12.79 -11.27
N PHE A 383 -14.92 13.06 -10.30
CA PHE A 383 -15.20 12.76 -8.90
C PHE A 383 -16.38 13.58 -8.38
N TYR A 384 -17.39 12.89 -7.86
CA TYR A 384 -18.68 13.49 -7.57
C TYR A 384 -18.98 13.64 -6.07
N SER A 385 -18.51 12.78 -5.16
CA SER A 385 -18.78 12.93 -3.71
C SER A 385 -17.80 12.22 -2.75
N SER A 386 -17.73 12.73 -1.51
CA SER A 386 -16.90 12.24 -0.38
C SER A 386 -17.38 10.91 0.25
N SER A 387 -16.63 10.36 1.21
CA SER A 387 -16.90 9.08 1.90
C SER A 387 -18.23 9.05 2.68
N ALA A 388 -18.69 7.84 3.02
CA ALA A 388 -19.94 7.55 3.72
C ALA A 388 -20.28 8.46 4.91
N ALA A 389 -19.27 8.83 5.72
CA ALA A 389 -19.44 9.67 6.90
C ALA A 389 -19.90 11.10 6.59
N ALA A 390 -19.55 11.63 5.41
CA ALA A 390 -19.96 12.96 4.98
C ALA A 390 -21.37 12.99 4.38
N LEU A 391 -21.91 11.83 3.97
CA LEU A 391 -23.26 11.67 3.42
C LEU A 391 -24.31 11.36 4.49
N THR A 392 -23.89 11.00 5.70
CA THR A 392 -24.73 10.56 6.84
C THR A 392 -24.91 11.66 7.93
N GLY A 393 -24.43 12.88 7.69
CA GLY A 393 -24.55 14.01 8.64
C GLY A 393 -25.94 14.67 8.67
N PRO A 394 -26.35 15.31 9.79
CA PRO A 394 -27.68 15.90 9.93
C PRO A 394 -27.99 16.97 8.84
N ARG A 395 -29.00 16.65 8.02
CA ARG A 395 -29.41 17.30 6.76
C ARG A 395 -29.84 18.77 6.78
N SER A 396 -29.61 19.54 7.83
CA SER A 396 -30.11 20.92 7.90
C SER A 396 -29.02 21.93 8.19
N VAL A 397 -28.87 22.90 7.27
CA VAL A 397 -28.30 24.27 7.42
C VAL A 397 -27.15 24.59 6.45
N THR A 398 -26.53 23.61 5.79
CA THR A 398 -25.38 23.87 4.91
C THR A 398 -25.80 24.55 3.57
N PRO A 399 -25.34 25.77 3.26
CA PRO A 399 -25.64 26.50 2.02
C PRO A 399 -25.32 25.69 0.75
N GLN A 400 -26.03 25.95 -0.34
CA GLN A 400 -25.94 25.18 -1.59
C GLN A 400 -24.54 25.17 -2.24
N TRP A 401 -23.71 26.18 -1.97
CA TRP A 401 -22.32 26.28 -2.42
C TRP A 401 -21.32 25.55 -1.49
N GLU A 402 -21.70 25.23 -0.25
CA GLU A 402 -20.96 24.31 0.63
C GLU A 402 -21.28 22.83 0.33
N ARG A 403 -22.15 22.58 -0.67
CA ARG A 403 -22.42 21.26 -1.26
C ARG A 403 -21.69 21.06 -2.59
N ASP A 404 -20.60 21.80 -2.82
CA ASP A 404 -19.70 21.47 -3.91
C ASP A 404 -18.99 20.16 -3.55
N PHE A 405 -19.64 19.06 -3.91
CA PHE A 405 -19.21 17.74 -3.55
C PHE A 405 -17.87 17.38 -4.20
N ALA A 406 -17.48 18.03 -5.30
CA ALA A 406 -16.15 17.88 -5.87
C ALA A 406 -15.07 18.46 -4.94
N LEU A 407 -15.29 19.67 -4.40
CA LEU A 407 -14.39 20.33 -3.44
C LEU A 407 -14.25 19.54 -2.12
N ARG A 408 -15.38 19.11 -1.52
CA ARG A 408 -15.33 18.31 -0.28
C ARG A 408 -14.72 16.94 -0.47
N ALA A 409 -14.90 16.34 -1.64
CA ALA A 409 -14.33 15.04 -1.91
C ALA A 409 -12.81 15.14 -2.11
N GLN A 410 -12.32 16.24 -2.70
CA GLN A 410 -10.89 16.54 -2.74
C GLN A 410 -10.30 16.81 -1.34
N GLU A 411 -11.00 17.55 -0.47
CA GLU A 411 -10.58 17.73 0.94
C GLU A 411 -10.62 16.42 1.75
N ALA A 412 -11.62 15.57 1.55
CA ALA A 412 -11.70 14.26 2.19
C ALA A 412 -10.57 13.33 1.71
N PHE A 413 -10.26 13.38 0.41
CA PHE A 413 -9.10 12.73 -0.17
C PHE A 413 -7.81 13.23 0.49
N GLU A 414 -7.63 14.53 0.71
CA GLU A 414 -6.43 15.06 1.37
C GLU A 414 -6.29 14.59 2.83
N ASN A 415 -7.39 14.45 3.55
CA ASN A 415 -7.39 14.25 5.01
C ASN A 415 -7.47 12.78 5.50
N GLN A 416 -7.69 11.80 4.62
CA GLN A 416 -7.82 10.39 5.02
C GLN A 416 -6.51 9.61 4.83
N PRO A 417 -6.03 8.83 5.84
CA PRO A 417 -4.83 8.01 5.70
C PRO A 417 -5.03 6.94 4.62
N ASP A 418 -3.92 6.49 4.03
CA ASP A 418 -3.95 5.38 3.07
C ASP A 418 -4.46 4.10 3.75
N ILE A 419 -5.24 3.30 3.01
CA ILE A 419 -5.67 1.97 3.48
C ILE A 419 -4.60 0.99 3.03
N GLY A 420 -3.62 0.77 3.89
CA GLY A 420 -2.70 -0.35 3.74
C GLY A 420 -3.47 -1.68 3.70
N ARG A 421 -2.85 -2.69 3.08
CA ARG A 421 -3.44 -4.04 2.95
C ARG A 421 -3.83 -4.71 4.26
N ILE A 422 -3.22 -4.28 5.37
CA ILE A 422 -3.53 -4.80 6.68
C ILE A 422 -4.44 -3.78 7.36
N PRO A 423 -5.75 -4.05 7.43
CA PRO A 423 -6.66 -3.14 8.09
C PRO A 423 -6.32 -3.08 9.58
N ASP A 424 -6.47 -1.89 10.19
CA ASP A 424 -6.20 -1.68 11.62
C ASP A 424 -6.97 -2.64 12.54
N LYS A 425 -8.08 -3.23 12.07
CA LYS A 425 -8.85 -4.25 12.79
C LYS A 425 -8.03 -5.52 13.11
N ASP A 426 -6.98 -5.80 12.34
CA ASP A 426 -6.08 -6.95 12.49
C ASP A 426 -4.85 -6.59 13.35
N ARG A 427 -4.77 -5.35 13.83
CA ARG A 427 -3.72 -4.87 14.74
C ARG A 427 -4.05 -5.30 16.16
N VAL A 428 -3.10 -5.96 16.81
CA VAL A 428 -3.13 -6.21 18.26
C VAL A 428 -2.10 -5.35 18.97
N ASP A 429 -2.39 -4.95 20.21
CA ASP A 429 -1.45 -4.17 21.00
C ASP A 429 -0.32 -5.08 21.52
N MET A 430 0.91 -4.62 21.36
CA MET A 430 2.08 -5.27 21.93
C MET A 430 2.56 -4.46 23.13
N ASN A 431 2.61 -5.11 24.29
CA ASN A 431 3.24 -4.53 25.45
C ASN A 431 4.74 -4.45 25.19
N THR A 432 5.24 -3.23 24.99
CA THR A 432 6.65 -2.95 24.73
C THR A 432 7.20 -1.91 25.69
N ALA A 433 8.44 -2.08 26.10
CA ALA A 433 9.25 -1.05 26.71
C ALA A 433 10.48 -0.78 25.84
N TRP A 434 10.80 0.49 25.64
CA TRP A 434 11.97 0.93 24.89
C TRP A 434 12.96 1.60 25.83
N TYR A 435 14.22 1.22 25.70
CA TYR A 435 15.31 1.79 26.48
C TYR A 435 16.43 2.23 25.55
N VAL A 436 16.96 3.44 25.78
CA VAL A 436 17.99 4.04 24.94
C VAL A 436 19.19 4.43 25.81
N PHE A 437 20.37 3.97 25.39
CA PHE A 437 21.64 4.17 26.07
C PHE A 437 22.64 4.86 25.13
N SER A 438 23.52 5.68 25.68
CA SER A 438 24.68 6.19 24.95
C SER A 438 25.80 5.15 24.97
N ASP A 439 26.58 5.01 23.91
CA ASP A 439 27.74 4.11 23.90
C ASP A 439 28.94 4.66 24.71
N GLY A 440 28.83 5.87 25.28
CA GLY A 440 29.68 6.38 26.36
C GLY A 440 31.15 6.61 26.00
N LYS A 441 31.49 6.74 24.70
CA LYS A 441 32.87 6.87 24.21
C LYS A 441 33.27 8.28 23.80
N GLY A 442 32.41 9.28 23.99
CA GLY A 442 32.65 10.64 23.51
C GLY A 442 31.66 11.66 24.05
N ALA A 443 31.76 12.88 23.51
CA ALA A 443 30.96 14.01 23.99
C ALA A 443 29.46 13.82 23.69
N PRO A 444 28.55 14.35 24.53
CA PRO A 444 27.11 14.32 24.28
C PRO A 444 26.77 14.74 22.84
N GLY A 445 26.08 13.85 22.10
CA GLY A 445 25.66 14.09 20.72
C GLY A 445 26.62 13.64 19.62
N ARG A 446 27.80 13.07 19.94
CA ARG A 446 28.70 12.42 18.97
C ARG A 446 28.77 10.90 19.10
N ASP A 447 28.22 10.36 20.17
CA ASP A 447 28.28 8.93 20.47
C ASP A 447 27.19 8.14 19.76
N GLY A 448 27.53 6.89 19.44
CA GLY A 448 26.55 5.89 19.08
C GLY A 448 25.51 5.69 20.18
N LEU A 449 24.39 5.12 19.78
CA LEU A 449 23.26 4.77 20.61
C LEU A 449 23.12 3.26 20.65
N THR A 450 22.84 2.71 21.84
CA THR A 450 22.28 1.37 21.94
C THR A 450 20.81 1.50 22.29
N ALA A 451 19.93 1.03 21.41
CA ALA A 451 18.50 0.94 21.68
C ALA A 451 18.12 -0.51 21.99
N VAL A 452 17.30 -0.69 23.02
CA VAL A 452 16.78 -1.97 23.47
C VAL A 452 15.27 -1.93 23.42
N ALA A 453 14.69 -2.87 22.68
CA ALA A 453 13.27 -3.15 22.71
C ALA A 453 13.04 -4.39 23.59
N ALA A 454 12.23 -4.23 24.62
CA ALA A 454 11.72 -5.33 25.42
C ALA A 454 10.22 -5.48 25.17
N TRP A 455 9.73 -6.69 24.97
CA TRP A 455 8.32 -6.89 24.66
C TRP A 455 7.75 -8.19 25.21
N CYS A 456 6.44 -8.19 25.31
CA CYS A 456 5.60 -9.33 25.63
C CYS A 456 4.68 -9.60 24.43
N ALA A 457 4.75 -10.81 23.86
CA ALA A 457 3.89 -11.18 22.74
C ALA A 457 2.44 -11.38 23.22
N PRO A 458 1.44 -10.73 22.57
CA PRO A 458 0.03 -10.96 22.86
C PRO A 458 -0.33 -12.43 22.59
N GLU A 459 -1.35 -12.92 23.29
CA GLU A 459 -1.74 -14.33 23.25
C GLU A 459 -2.05 -14.82 21.84
N SER A 460 -2.69 -13.98 21.02
CA SER A 460 -2.99 -14.25 19.61
C SER A 460 -1.75 -14.56 18.75
N LEU A 461 -0.57 -14.07 19.15
CA LEU A 461 0.69 -14.28 18.41
C LEU A 461 1.51 -15.47 18.95
N ARG A 462 1.13 -16.10 20.07
CA ARG A 462 1.95 -17.14 20.73
C ARG A 462 1.96 -18.49 19.99
N SER A 463 0.85 -18.85 19.35
CA SER A 463 0.68 -20.12 18.64
C SER A 463 1.06 -20.08 17.17
N GLU A 464 1.39 -18.90 16.63
CA GLU A 464 1.71 -18.73 15.21
C GLU A 464 3.22 -18.64 14.96
N ASN A 465 3.63 -18.98 13.74
CA ASN A 465 4.96 -18.60 13.27
C ASN A 465 4.93 -17.10 12.98
N VAL A 466 5.58 -16.32 13.82
CA VAL A 466 5.60 -14.87 13.71
C VAL A 466 6.88 -14.42 13.02
N ARG A 467 6.75 -13.57 12.01
CA ARG A 467 7.86 -12.80 11.44
C ARG A 467 8.00 -11.52 12.24
N MET A 468 9.13 -11.35 12.90
CA MET A 468 9.39 -10.17 13.72
C MET A 468 10.60 -9.41 13.20
N GLY A 469 10.57 -8.09 13.36
CA GLY A 469 11.68 -7.23 13.01
C GLY A 469 11.76 -6.00 13.89
N MET A 470 12.98 -5.54 14.13
CA MET A 470 13.24 -4.23 14.71
C MET A 470 13.89 -3.34 13.65
N TYR A 471 13.40 -2.12 13.54
CA TYR A 471 13.71 -1.16 12.50
C TYR A 471 14.07 0.19 13.12
N ALA A 472 14.98 0.92 12.49
CA ALA A 472 15.32 2.28 12.86
C ALA A 472 15.51 3.13 11.60
N VAL A 473 15.00 4.36 11.64
CA VAL A 473 15.02 5.31 10.52
C VAL A 473 15.50 6.65 11.03
N GLU A 474 16.49 7.25 10.37
CA GLU A 474 16.96 8.58 10.69
C GLU A 474 15.96 9.63 10.19
N ARG A 475 15.66 10.64 11.02
CA ARG A 475 14.62 11.65 10.74
C ARG A 475 14.85 12.49 9.46
N ASN A 476 16.04 12.41 8.85
CA ASN A 476 16.40 13.20 7.68
C ASN A 476 16.12 12.48 6.35
N GLY A 477 15.39 11.36 6.36
CA GLY A 477 14.96 10.65 5.14
C GLY A 477 16.08 9.86 4.42
N GLN A 478 17.34 10.00 4.82
CA GLN A 478 18.43 9.15 4.31
C GLN A 478 18.38 7.80 5.02
N GLN A 479 17.88 6.78 4.31
CA GLN A 479 17.75 5.42 4.84
C GLN A 479 19.10 4.84 5.30
N VAL A 480 19.21 4.61 6.61
CA VAL A 480 19.98 3.48 7.16
C VAL A 480 19.00 2.60 7.90
N VAL A 481 18.35 1.68 7.18
CA VAL A 481 17.49 0.66 7.78
C VAL A 481 18.39 -0.42 8.35
N LEU A 482 18.60 -0.40 9.66
CA LEU A 482 19.24 -1.53 10.34
C LEU A 482 18.16 -2.57 10.65
N ARG A 483 17.97 -3.49 9.71
CA ARG A 483 16.97 -4.58 9.79
C ARG A 483 17.58 -5.77 10.54
N LYS A 484 17.00 -6.12 11.68
CA LYS A 484 17.24 -7.43 12.29
C LYS A 484 15.94 -8.20 12.29
N GLU A 485 15.84 -9.17 11.40
CA GLU A 485 14.68 -10.05 11.32
C GLU A 485 14.93 -11.34 12.09
N TRP A 486 13.86 -11.89 12.63
CA TRP A 486 13.85 -13.26 13.12
C TRP A 486 12.47 -13.87 12.90
N SER A 487 12.47 -15.17 12.63
CA SER A 487 11.25 -15.98 12.54
C SER A 487 11.26 -16.99 13.68
N GLY A 488 10.16 -17.10 14.39
CA GLY A 488 9.98 -18.09 15.45
C GLY A 488 8.69 -17.87 16.21
N SER A 489 8.21 -18.92 16.89
CA SER A 489 7.15 -18.77 17.89
C SER A 489 7.72 -17.96 19.06
N PRO A 490 7.09 -16.84 19.48
CA PRO A 490 7.46 -16.16 20.70
C PRO A 490 7.22 -17.15 21.85
N GLY A 491 8.29 -17.78 22.33
CA GLY A 491 8.26 -19.12 22.90
C GLY A 491 7.11 -19.40 23.86
N THR A 492 6.48 -20.56 23.68
CA THR A 492 5.51 -21.13 24.62
C THR A 492 6.23 -21.51 25.91
N GLY A 493 6.27 -20.60 26.87
CA GLY A 493 6.70 -20.92 28.23
C GLY A 493 5.82 -22.02 28.81
N ASP A 494 6.43 -22.90 29.60
CA ASP A 494 5.79 -24.03 30.25
C ASP A 494 4.73 -23.52 31.26
N GLY A 495 3.47 -23.42 30.83
CA GLY A 495 2.27 -23.43 31.67
C GLY A 495 2.04 -22.33 32.72
N SER A 496 2.92 -21.33 32.88
CA SER A 496 2.69 -20.21 33.80
C SER A 496 2.11 -18.99 33.09
N GLU A 497 1.08 -18.39 33.67
CA GLU A 497 0.29 -17.27 33.13
C GLU A 497 1.08 -15.96 32.86
N HIS A 498 2.39 -15.96 33.12
CA HIS A 498 3.24 -14.77 33.00
C HIS A 498 3.82 -14.65 31.59
N CYS A 499 3.66 -13.48 30.99
CA CYS A 499 4.23 -13.22 29.69
C CYS A 499 5.76 -13.29 29.73
N ARG A 500 6.37 -14.09 28.85
CA ARG A 500 7.83 -14.15 28.71
C ARG A 500 8.35 -12.88 28.06
N THR A 501 9.15 -12.10 28.80
CA THR A 501 9.84 -10.94 28.24
C THR A 501 10.83 -11.39 27.18
N ASN A 502 10.79 -10.75 26.03
CA ASN A 502 11.77 -10.90 24.97
C ASN A 502 12.53 -9.58 24.81
N THR A 503 13.82 -9.65 24.48
CA THR A 503 14.70 -8.48 24.35
C THR A 503 15.49 -8.52 23.06
N ARG A 504 15.64 -7.34 22.44
CA ARG A 504 16.52 -7.11 21.28
C ARG A 504 17.23 -5.79 21.44
N GLN A 505 18.51 -5.79 21.09
CA GLN A 505 19.37 -4.62 21.13
C GLN A 505 19.91 -4.30 19.74
N VAL A 506 19.98 -3.02 19.40
CA VAL A 506 20.59 -2.50 18.17
C VAL A 506 21.49 -1.33 18.49
N ARG A 507 22.64 -1.25 17.81
CA ARG A 507 23.53 -0.11 17.85
C ARG A 507 23.23 0.80 16.66
N LEU A 508 23.02 2.08 16.93
CA LEU A 508 22.70 3.12 15.97
C LEU A 508 23.79 4.21 16.01
N PRO A 509 24.10 4.86 14.89
CA PRO A 509 24.94 6.06 14.89
C PRO A 509 24.33 7.19 15.74
N ALA A 510 25.15 8.20 16.07
CA ALA A 510 24.66 9.43 16.67
C ALA A 510 23.60 10.08 15.78
N GLY A 511 22.44 10.40 16.31
CA GLY A 511 21.35 10.98 15.53
C GLY A 511 20.01 11.00 16.25
N ARG A 512 18.98 11.47 15.54
CA ARG A 512 17.58 11.35 15.96
C ARG A 512 16.94 10.22 15.18
N TRP A 513 16.48 9.21 15.90
CA TRP A 513 15.98 7.99 15.30
C TRP A 513 14.52 7.79 15.66
N ARG A 514 13.75 7.31 14.69
CA ARG A 514 12.47 6.69 14.97
C ARG A 514 12.66 5.19 14.82
N MET A 515 12.22 4.44 15.81
CA MET A 515 12.38 3.00 15.88
C MET A 515 11.01 2.33 15.87
N SER A 516 10.96 1.14 15.30
CA SER A 516 9.75 0.32 15.22
C SER A 516 10.10 -1.12 15.59
N LEU A 517 9.30 -1.72 16.46
CA LEU A 517 9.30 -3.16 16.72
C LEU A 517 7.99 -3.68 16.15
N GLU A 518 8.12 -4.62 15.22
CA GLU A 518 7.02 -5.10 14.41
C GLU A 518 6.98 -6.62 14.45
N ALA A 519 5.76 -7.16 14.44
CA ALA A 519 5.53 -8.58 14.37
C ALA A 519 4.30 -8.85 13.52
N VAL A 520 4.41 -9.79 12.59
CA VAL A 520 3.34 -10.23 11.70
C VAL A 520 3.18 -11.73 11.77
N ALA A 521 1.94 -12.14 11.96
CA ALA A 521 1.48 -13.51 11.82
C ALA A 521 0.50 -13.61 10.63
N THR A 522 -0.16 -14.75 10.46
CA THR A 522 -0.94 -15.05 9.25
C THR A 522 -2.08 -14.07 9.02
N SER A 523 -2.71 -13.61 10.10
CA SER A 523 -3.90 -12.76 10.06
C SER A 523 -3.86 -11.56 11.00
N THR A 524 -2.79 -11.41 11.79
CA THR A 524 -2.67 -10.35 12.79
C THR A 524 -1.28 -9.76 12.76
N TYR A 525 -1.17 -8.47 13.10
CA TYR A 525 0.10 -7.79 13.24
C TYR A 525 0.14 -6.95 14.50
N THR A 526 1.34 -6.54 14.89
CA THR A 526 1.52 -5.52 15.92
C THR A 526 2.73 -4.67 15.61
N VAL A 527 2.64 -3.42 16.04
CA VAL A 527 3.67 -2.40 15.86
C VAL A 527 3.74 -1.53 17.11
N SER A 528 4.98 -1.35 17.59
CA SER A 528 5.33 -0.40 18.62
C SER A 528 6.40 0.54 18.08
N ARG A 529 6.17 1.85 18.21
CA ARG A 529 7.08 2.88 17.73
C ARG A 529 7.63 3.71 18.88
N HIS A 530 8.89 4.11 18.76
CA HIS A 530 9.54 4.96 19.74
C HIS A 530 10.46 5.97 19.05
N GLU A 531 10.43 7.21 19.52
CA GLU A 531 11.41 8.21 19.11
C GLU A 531 12.59 8.18 20.08
N ALA A 532 13.76 7.80 19.57
CA ALA A 532 15.00 7.82 20.31
C ALA A 532 15.74 9.15 20.09
N VAL A 533 16.06 9.79 21.22
CA VAL A 533 16.98 10.94 21.29
C VAL A 533 17.99 10.65 22.39
N VAL A 534 19.27 10.90 22.14
CA VAL A 534 20.29 10.81 23.18
C VAL A 534 20.09 11.99 24.13
N SER A 535 19.83 11.70 25.41
CA SER A 535 19.88 12.67 26.49
C SER A 535 21.16 12.48 27.32
N THR A 536 21.45 13.40 28.23
CA THR A 536 22.56 13.26 29.20
C THR A 536 22.39 12.07 30.17
N MET A 537 21.17 11.58 30.36
CA MET A 537 20.88 10.36 31.12
C MET A 537 20.21 9.32 30.21
N SER A 538 20.60 8.05 30.33
CA SER A 538 19.92 6.97 29.60
C SER A 538 18.49 6.80 30.11
N SER A 539 17.70 5.98 29.40
CA SER A 539 16.41 5.51 29.91
C SER A 539 16.56 4.81 31.27
N ILE A 540 15.55 4.98 32.14
CA ILE A 540 15.39 4.17 33.34
C ILE A 540 14.80 2.82 32.94
N VAL A 541 15.38 1.73 33.43
CA VAL A 541 14.96 0.35 33.19
C VAL A 541 14.46 -0.25 34.51
N PRO A 542 13.13 -0.34 34.71
CA PRO A 542 12.57 -1.26 35.68
C PRO A 542 12.88 -2.69 35.23
N ALA A 543 13.48 -3.47 36.12
CA ALA A 543 13.98 -4.80 35.85
C ALA A 543 13.46 -5.78 36.90
N ARG A 544 13.13 -7.00 36.43
CA ARG A 544 12.83 -8.13 37.30
C ARG A 544 14.11 -8.62 37.97
N LEU A 545 15.19 -8.71 37.19
CA LEU A 545 16.47 -9.21 37.65
C LEU A 545 17.63 -8.45 36.99
N ILE A 546 18.63 -8.13 37.81
CA ILE A 546 19.93 -7.62 37.36
C ILE A 546 20.99 -8.55 37.94
N VAL A 547 21.75 -9.22 37.08
CA VAL A 547 22.82 -10.13 37.50
C VAL A 547 24.13 -9.76 36.82
N GLU A 548 25.23 -10.02 37.52
CA GLU A 548 26.56 -9.93 36.94
C GLU A 548 26.70 -10.94 35.81
N ARG A 549 27.27 -10.48 34.71
CA ARG A 549 27.51 -11.28 33.52
C ARG A 549 28.60 -12.30 33.80
N ASP A 550 28.31 -13.54 33.47
CA ASP A 550 29.34 -14.54 33.24
C ASP A 550 29.94 -14.35 31.84
N PRO A 551 31.24 -13.98 31.71
CA PRO A 551 31.86 -13.73 30.41
C PRO A 551 31.92 -14.96 29.50
N GLU A 552 31.80 -16.17 30.05
CA GLU A 552 31.84 -17.43 29.30
C GLU A 552 30.48 -17.88 28.77
N SER A 553 29.40 -17.25 29.25
CA SER A 553 28.02 -17.64 28.98
C SER A 553 27.29 -16.62 28.10
N ALA A 554 26.31 -17.08 27.33
CA ALA A 554 25.41 -16.19 26.58
C ALA A 554 24.35 -15.59 27.54
N PRO A 555 23.83 -14.38 27.28
CA PRO A 555 22.74 -13.82 28.07
C PRO A 555 21.54 -14.78 28.01
N PRO A 556 20.87 -15.04 29.15
CA PRO A 556 19.64 -15.82 29.15
C PRO A 556 18.57 -15.17 28.28
N ASP A 557 17.64 -15.98 27.77
CA ASP A 557 16.50 -15.46 27.01
C ASP A 557 15.73 -14.43 27.83
N GLY A 558 15.40 -13.29 27.21
CA GLY A 558 14.70 -12.18 27.87
C GLY A 558 15.63 -11.17 28.55
N PHE A 559 16.94 -11.42 28.58
CA PHE A 559 17.93 -10.47 29.10
C PHE A 559 18.56 -9.65 27.98
N PHE A 560 18.95 -8.41 28.25
CA PHE A 560 19.89 -7.67 27.41
C PHE A 560 21.19 -7.40 28.16
N GLU A 561 22.26 -7.17 27.41
CA GLU A 561 23.60 -6.99 27.97
C GLU A 561 23.94 -5.51 28.08
N ARG A 562 24.45 -5.10 29.24
CA ARG A 562 25.02 -3.77 29.40
C ARG A 562 26.22 -3.78 30.33
N GLY A 563 27.40 -3.53 29.76
CA GLY A 563 28.67 -3.62 30.50
C GLY A 563 28.91 -5.04 31.02
N ASP A 564 29.05 -5.17 32.33
CA ASP A 564 29.22 -6.40 33.09
C ASP A 564 27.89 -6.97 33.60
N LEU A 565 26.75 -6.55 33.05
CA LEU A 565 25.43 -6.96 33.51
C LEU A 565 24.62 -7.67 32.44
N TRP A 566 23.79 -8.59 32.91
CA TRP A 566 22.57 -8.99 32.22
C TRP A 566 21.35 -8.43 32.97
N ILE A 567 20.45 -7.82 32.21
CA ILE A 567 19.27 -7.13 32.73
C ILE A 567 18.03 -7.75 32.10
N GLU A 568 17.12 -8.28 32.92
CA GLU A 568 15.79 -8.71 32.51
C GLU A 568 14.78 -7.58 32.77
N PRO A 569 14.32 -6.87 31.73
CA PRO A 569 13.39 -5.78 31.87
C PRO A 569 11.98 -6.26 32.23
N LEU A 570 11.24 -5.40 32.92
CA LEU A 570 9.85 -5.64 33.30
C LEU A 570 8.89 -5.15 32.19
N VAL A 571 8.13 -6.04 31.53
CA VAL A 571 7.21 -5.69 30.44
C VAL A 571 5.83 -6.39 30.52
N PRO A 572 4.72 -5.66 30.69
CA PRO A 572 4.66 -4.24 31.08
C PRO A 572 5.37 -4.02 32.43
N ALA A 573 5.69 -2.78 32.79
CA ALA A 573 6.32 -2.44 34.06
C ALA A 573 5.34 -2.58 35.24
N ALA A 574 4.87 -3.80 35.49
CA ALA A 574 3.94 -4.16 36.54
C ALA A 574 4.61 -5.14 37.50
N VAL A 575 4.54 -4.85 38.80
CA VAL A 575 5.18 -5.64 39.86
C VAL A 575 4.15 -5.98 40.94
N PRO A 576 4.13 -7.21 41.48
CA PRO A 576 3.39 -7.52 42.70
C PRO A 576 3.85 -6.65 43.87
N SER A 577 2.95 -6.21 44.73
CA SER A 577 3.33 -5.38 45.89
C SER A 577 4.36 -6.06 46.79
N ASN A 578 4.38 -7.40 46.86
CA ASN A 578 5.31 -8.17 47.70
C ASN A 578 6.71 -8.40 47.09
N GLU A 579 6.97 -7.98 45.85
CA GLU A 579 8.26 -8.17 45.18
C GLU A 579 9.03 -6.84 45.03
N PRO A 580 10.35 -6.81 45.32
CA PRO A 580 11.13 -5.61 45.11
C PRO A 580 11.35 -5.34 43.62
N VAL A 581 11.45 -4.06 43.24
CA VAL A 581 11.76 -3.64 41.87
C VAL A 581 13.22 -3.30 41.75
N SER A 582 13.94 -3.97 40.85
CA SER A 582 15.28 -3.55 40.46
C SER A 582 15.19 -2.42 39.44
N VAL A 583 16.05 -1.41 39.55
CA VAL A 583 16.08 -0.26 38.66
C VAL A 583 17.50 -0.06 38.16
N TYR A 584 17.65 0.08 36.85
CA TYR A 584 18.90 0.38 36.18
C TYR A 584 18.82 1.68 35.39
N ALA A 585 19.88 2.50 35.44
CA ALA A 585 20.04 3.68 34.59
C ALA A 585 21.53 3.99 34.40
N GLU A 586 21.86 4.78 33.38
CA GLU A 586 23.22 5.27 33.14
C GLU A 586 23.25 6.79 33.08
N VAL A 587 24.24 7.34 33.75
CA VAL A 587 24.54 8.76 33.73
C VAL A 587 25.70 8.95 32.80
N ASN A 588 25.54 9.75 31.75
CA ASN A 588 26.56 9.96 30.73
C ASN A 588 27.06 11.41 30.76
N GLY A 589 28.27 11.64 30.28
CA GLY A 589 28.86 12.98 30.21
C GLY A 589 29.19 13.57 31.58
N ILE A 590 29.58 12.73 32.53
CA ILE A 590 30.05 13.17 33.86
C ILE A 590 31.37 13.94 33.67
N PRO A 591 31.47 15.19 34.14
CA PRO A 591 32.71 15.96 34.07
C PRO A 591 33.87 15.26 34.81
N GLU A 592 35.10 15.39 34.29
CA GLU A 592 36.29 14.74 34.87
C GLU A 592 36.61 15.20 36.31
N ASP A 593 36.11 16.36 36.73
CA ASP A 593 36.27 16.93 38.07
C ASP A 593 35.21 16.47 39.08
N VAL A 594 34.24 15.66 38.66
CA VAL A 594 33.20 15.09 39.54
C VAL A 594 33.63 13.70 40.01
N GLU A 595 34.08 13.62 41.27
CA GLU A 595 34.53 12.37 41.90
C GLU A 595 33.36 11.48 42.37
N SER A 596 32.21 12.07 42.68
CA SER A 596 31.03 11.34 43.15
C SER A 596 29.71 11.97 42.69
N VAL A 597 28.69 11.11 42.54
CA VAL A 597 27.32 11.50 42.22
C VAL A 597 26.36 11.05 43.32
N SER A 598 25.39 11.91 43.65
CA SER A 598 24.27 11.54 44.51
C SER A 598 23.09 11.14 43.64
N ILE A 599 22.57 9.95 43.89
CA ILE A 599 21.45 9.37 43.16
C ILE A 599 20.27 9.27 44.13
N GLU A 600 19.12 9.75 43.69
CA GLU A 600 17.87 9.68 44.42
C GLU A 600 16.76 9.15 43.52
N ALA A 601 16.18 8.01 43.89
CA ALA A 601 15.02 7.45 43.21
C ALA A 601 13.79 7.59 44.10
N VAL A 602 12.73 8.14 43.53
CA VAL A 602 11.46 8.36 44.20
C VAL A 602 10.38 7.63 43.42
N LEU A 603 9.61 6.82 44.13
CA LEU A 603 8.35 6.27 43.64
C LEU A 603 7.22 7.05 44.29
N GLY A 604 6.35 7.66 43.49
CA GLY A 604 5.15 8.28 44.03
C GLY A 604 3.93 8.11 43.13
N PRO A 605 2.73 8.16 43.73
CA PRO A 605 1.49 7.84 43.03
C PRO A 605 1.27 8.84 41.90
N ARG A 606 0.89 8.32 40.73
CA ARG A 606 0.61 9.12 39.55
C ARG A 606 -0.64 9.95 39.80
N SER A 607 -0.44 11.23 40.07
CA SER A 607 -1.50 12.24 40.15
C SER A 607 -1.48 13.05 38.86
N GLY A 608 -2.64 13.34 38.25
CA GLY A 608 -2.74 14.07 36.98
C GLY A 608 -2.19 15.51 36.95
N ASP A 609 -1.53 15.99 38.01
CA ASP A 609 -0.92 17.32 38.09
C ASP A 609 0.49 17.32 37.49
N GLU A 610 0.58 17.77 36.24
CA GLU A 610 1.84 18.18 35.60
C GLU A 610 2.41 19.42 36.33
N GLY A 611 3.33 19.21 37.27
CA GLY A 611 3.93 20.31 38.06
C GLY A 611 4.33 19.91 39.47
N ARG A 612 4.01 18.69 39.89
CA ARG A 612 4.45 18.15 41.17
C ARG A 612 5.99 18.13 41.20
N ARG A 613 6.56 18.83 42.19
CA ARG A 613 7.97 18.63 42.51
C ARG A 613 8.09 17.22 43.12
N TRP A 614 9.08 16.42 42.71
CA TRP A 614 9.34 15.07 43.23
C TRP A 614 10.31 15.02 44.42
N PHE A 615 11.38 15.83 44.43
CA PHE A 615 12.36 15.90 45.54
C PHE A 615 12.34 17.12 46.52
N GLY A 616 12.30 16.94 47.84
CA GLY A 616 12.46 17.99 48.87
C GLY A 616 11.55 17.86 50.12
N ARG A 617 11.74 18.69 51.17
CA ARG A 617 10.99 18.57 52.45
C ARG A 617 9.46 18.71 52.28
N GLY A 618 8.70 17.80 52.91
CA GLY A 618 7.24 17.89 53.08
C GLY A 618 6.38 17.08 52.11
N ARG A 619 6.89 15.98 51.55
CA ARG A 619 6.23 15.24 50.46
C ARG A 619 5.64 13.91 50.91
N LYS A 620 4.53 13.54 50.27
CA LYS A 620 3.98 12.18 50.30
C LYS A 620 4.59 11.40 49.15
N GLU A 621 5.76 10.83 49.41
CA GLU A 621 6.45 9.86 48.55
C GLU A 621 6.07 8.47 49.07
N ALA A 622 5.90 7.49 48.18
CA ALA A 622 5.61 6.12 48.60
C ALA A 622 6.91 5.40 48.98
N VAL A 623 7.95 5.55 48.15
CA VAL A 623 9.30 5.01 48.39
C VAL A 623 10.32 6.06 47.94
N SER A 624 11.41 6.21 48.70
CA SER A 624 12.51 7.12 48.38
C SER A 624 13.83 6.50 48.81
N VAL A 625 14.76 6.34 47.87
CA VAL A 625 16.08 5.78 48.12
C VAL A 625 17.13 6.78 47.64
N ARG A 626 18.08 7.11 48.52
CA ARG A 626 19.19 8.01 48.20
C ARG A 626 20.51 7.39 48.62
N PHE A 627 21.50 7.47 47.74
CA PHE A 627 22.87 7.05 48.03
C PHE A 627 23.89 7.90 47.25
N GLU A 628 25.16 7.75 47.60
CA GLU A 628 26.29 8.36 46.91
C GLU A 628 27.12 7.26 46.27
N GLN A 629 27.59 7.50 45.05
CA GLN A 629 28.40 6.58 44.27
C GLN A 629 29.63 7.31 43.74
N ASP A 630 30.80 6.73 43.98
CA ASP A 630 32.05 7.20 43.40
C ASP A 630 32.08 6.90 41.90
N VAL A 631 32.61 7.84 41.12
CA VAL A 631 32.66 7.76 39.66
C VAL A 631 34.12 7.82 39.20
N THR A 632 34.50 6.88 38.33
CA THR A 632 35.88 6.74 37.83
C THR A 632 36.02 7.06 36.34
N GLY A 633 35.01 7.63 35.70
CA GLY A 633 35.03 7.97 34.28
C GLY A 633 33.90 8.92 33.86
N SER A 634 33.73 9.10 32.54
CA SER A 634 32.72 9.99 31.95
C SER A 634 31.29 9.45 32.02
N TRP A 635 31.08 8.28 32.64
CA TRP A 635 29.77 7.67 32.82
C TRP A 635 29.72 6.82 34.11
N ALA A 636 28.51 6.59 34.63
CA ALA A 636 28.26 5.73 35.78
C ALA A 636 26.97 4.91 35.60
N ALA A 637 27.03 3.62 35.93
CA ALA A 637 25.85 2.76 36.03
C ALA A 637 25.22 2.88 37.42
N VAL A 638 23.92 3.14 37.44
CA VAL A 638 23.08 3.23 38.62
C VAL A 638 22.27 1.95 38.75
N ARG A 639 22.43 1.25 39.88
CA ARG A 639 21.65 0.05 40.23
C ARG A 639 20.96 0.30 41.57
N LEU A 640 19.65 0.09 41.60
CA LEU A 640 18.82 0.37 42.76
C LEU A 640 17.81 -0.76 42.96
N VAL A 641 17.44 -1.00 44.21
CA VAL A 641 16.32 -1.90 44.55
C VAL A 641 15.32 -1.09 45.36
N LEU A 642 14.08 -1.04 44.88
CA LEU A 642 12.97 -0.37 45.52
C LEU A 642 12.08 -1.42 46.18
N ASP A 643 11.98 -1.37 47.50
CA ASP A 643 11.04 -2.19 48.26
C ASP A 643 9.64 -1.57 48.18
N VAL A 644 8.73 -2.24 47.47
CA VAL A 644 7.34 -1.79 47.26
C VAL A 644 6.34 -2.53 48.15
N SER A 645 6.81 -3.33 49.12
CA SER A 645 5.97 -4.11 50.05
C SER A 645 4.94 -3.31 50.84
N ASN A 646 5.20 -2.02 51.06
CA ASN A 646 4.32 -1.11 51.81
C ASN A 646 3.64 -0.08 50.91
N VAL A 647 3.62 -0.30 49.59
CA VAL A 647 3.01 0.59 48.61
C VAL A 647 1.64 0.04 48.21
N ASP A 648 0.61 0.87 48.31
CA ASP A 648 -0.74 0.49 47.87
C ASP A 648 -0.74 0.12 46.37
N PRO A 649 -1.59 -0.82 45.91
CA PRO A 649 -1.72 -1.10 44.49
C PRO A 649 -2.15 0.14 43.68
N GLY A 650 -1.56 0.35 42.50
CA GLY A 650 -1.86 1.49 41.65
C GLY A 650 -0.77 1.85 40.63
N ALA A 651 -0.96 2.96 39.92
CA ALA A 651 0.02 3.50 38.99
C ALA A 651 0.92 4.55 39.66
N TYR A 652 2.23 4.41 39.46
CA TYR A 652 3.27 5.22 40.07
C TYR A 652 4.22 5.79 39.01
N ASP A 653 4.74 6.98 39.27
CA ASP A 653 5.88 7.52 38.54
C ASP A 653 7.15 7.22 39.34
N LEU A 654 8.09 6.54 38.69
CA LEU A 654 9.46 6.35 39.14
C LEU A 654 10.31 7.49 38.60
N VAL A 655 10.80 8.36 39.48
CA VAL A 655 11.66 9.48 39.11
C VAL A 655 13.05 9.23 39.68
N VAL A 656 14.05 9.14 38.80
CA VAL A 656 15.45 9.06 39.21
C VAL A 656 16.11 10.40 38.94
N ARG A 657 16.69 10.96 39.98
CA ARG A 657 17.50 12.18 39.93
C ARG A 657 18.94 11.87 40.24
N VAL A 658 19.83 12.45 39.45
CA VAL A 658 21.26 12.39 39.68
C VAL A 658 21.81 13.80 39.81
N THR A 659 22.63 14.02 40.83
CA THR A 659 23.27 15.30 41.13
C THR A 659 24.77 15.10 41.31
N GLY A 660 25.59 15.85 40.56
CA GLY A 660 27.05 15.77 40.62
C GLY A 660 27.70 16.74 41.62
N GLY A 661 28.57 16.21 42.49
CA GLY A 661 29.47 16.96 43.39
C GLY A 661 28.80 17.77 44.53
N HIS A 662 29.61 18.22 45.50
CA HIS A 662 29.18 19.02 46.67
C HIS A 662 28.66 20.44 46.34
N GLY A 663 28.47 20.77 45.06
CA GLY A 663 27.99 22.08 44.56
C GLY A 663 26.89 22.02 43.51
N ASN A 664 26.27 20.85 43.25
CA ASN A 664 25.26 20.64 42.20
C ASN A 664 25.73 21.07 40.79
N PHE A 665 26.87 20.55 40.32
CA PHE A 665 27.42 20.90 38.99
C PHE A 665 26.45 20.58 37.85
N PHE A 666 25.67 19.51 37.99
CA PHE A 666 24.56 19.19 37.12
C PHE A 666 23.46 18.50 37.91
N THR A 667 22.23 18.56 37.39
CA THR A 667 21.10 17.77 37.87
C THR A 667 20.31 17.29 36.66
N THR A 668 20.04 15.99 36.62
CA THR A 668 19.24 15.36 35.57
C THR A 668 18.14 14.54 36.23
N GLU A 669 16.94 14.58 35.67
CA GLU A 669 15.78 13.80 36.11
C GLU A 669 15.25 12.99 34.93
N ASN A 670 14.99 11.70 35.12
CA ASN A 670 14.30 10.86 34.16
C ASN A 670 13.10 10.21 34.84
N ARG A 671 12.08 9.84 34.06
CA ARG A 671 10.83 9.29 34.58
C ARG A 671 10.48 7.99 33.86
N ALA A 672 10.01 7.00 34.62
CA ALA A 672 9.40 5.79 34.12
C ALA A 672 8.07 5.55 34.83
N MET A 673 7.13 4.89 34.16
CA MET A 673 5.88 4.45 34.79
C MET A 673 6.06 3.05 35.36
N LEU A 674 5.53 2.82 36.56
CA LEU A 674 5.46 1.52 37.23
C LEU A 674 4.04 1.29 37.73
N VAL A 675 3.52 0.08 37.60
CA VAL A 675 2.24 -0.33 38.18
C VAL A 675 2.50 -1.33 39.31
N VAL A 676 2.01 -1.05 40.51
CA VAL A 676 2.04 -1.98 41.64
C VAL A 676 0.72 -2.72 41.66
N LEU A 677 0.77 -4.05 41.63
CA LEU A 677 -0.39 -4.94 41.63
C LEU A 677 -0.68 -5.44 43.05
N GLU A 678 -1.95 -5.76 43.30
CA GLU A 678 -2.34 -6.49 44.50
C GLU A 678 -1.76 -7.91 44.45
N ASP A 679 -1.42 -8.46 45.62
CA ASP A 679 -0.86 -9.81 45.73
C ASP A 679 -1.88 -10.84 45.22
N ALA A 680 -1.48 -11.72 44.31
CA ALA A 680 -2.39 -12.67 43.66
C ALA A 680 -2.91 -13.76 44.63
N ASP A 681 -2.26 -13.90 45.79
CA ASP A 681 -2.61 -14.87 46.84
C ASP A 681 -3.52 -14.28 47.95
N GLY A 682 -4.11 -13.09 47.74
CA GLY A 682 -4.99 -12.36 48.68
C GLY A 682 -6.48 -12.44 48.38
#